data_AF-A0A8S9V9L0-F1
#
_entry.id   AF-A0A8S9V9L0-F1
#
_cell.length_a   1.000
_cell.length_b   1.000
_cell.length_c   1.000
_cell.angle_alpha   90.00
_cell.angle_beta   90.00
_cell.angle_gamma   90.00
#
_symmetry.space_group_name_H-M   'P 1'
#
loop_
_entity.id
_entity.type
_entity.pdbx_description
1 polymer ?
#
loop_
_entity_poly.entity_id
_entity_poly.type
_entity_poly.pdbx_seq_one_letter_code
_entity_poly.pdbx_strand_id
1 'polypeptide(L)'
;MLFSLMLWAFCAQISDAAITSASVTPTSLNAGVTGLMNVAFTTGATIPVGGTIVVTFPSTFYVDSASTLSYPAGIDATSAIAASSASGVVTITITTTSAAAGAISFRLGGISNPGLGASSSYSIRTENVGGITLESATVPGSTFSSWTMSNAATVVAASLLAGRTTSYTVTLTTDVMLRIDSVIALKIPLLSDSVIVYSSANLAGLSGLDSASTVLRVSPPYILLKIAGQDVAAGQTVSITYGNIINAAAQATLAPPFYVDTRHPNGAIFQVSSDTFLVPFTSTTLTSATITPISYWAGVTTDYNVVFANLAYVPSGSRVDVTFPSRFDISGATLSHITNLPSVNTAFSLTSSTKARVTLGNTAVLPGSGRGFKLQNIINPGSSCDQFIVEYCTSTWESYTVTITDSGGNVFEELTTVAGAPIVKKPLLHGRVRPLLKTPNTLTIATVTLDTVTTIPLGGYIEAVFPADYSVGAGAITASSLVNIPSASTVVTSTPSSVKLQVAGANIPATTGISFTVDKITTPSNNAVGNFIVRTRDAGGNTIEESSTVGGEGCTYVNDCSGHGTCTLLSKICICNTGWGAPTDVADYKSPDCSTRVCSSSYAWNSIPTSTTTAHDTVVECSGMGVCNRVAGTCKCFPGFEGSACERMSCPNWCSDRGTCMSMRSIAAARNAQPISPLTTYGDNRFSSSWDADRIFGCVCDSSWAVGTASGELQATEYFGADCSKRHCPIGNDPDTTVDETNCQGKTVPGGTAIGLAGNKCLVECSNRGVCHYKTGTCICFQGYTGYACQTRDELAK
;
A
#
# COMPACT_ATOMS: atom_id res chain seq x y z
N MET A 1 -43.35 31.53 75.64
CA MET A 1 -43.84 31.78 77.01
C MET A 1 -45.16 31.02 77.16
N LEU A 2 -45.24 30.18 78.19
CA LEU A 2 -46.38 29.39 78.65
C LEU A 2 -47.00 28.38 77.65
N PHE A 3 -46.51 27.14 77.69
CA PHE A 3 -47.30 25.92 77.94
C PHE A 3 -46.29 24.75 78.08
N SER A 4 -45.56 24.79 79.18
CA SER A 4 -44.66 23.74 79.66
C SER A 4 -45.03 23.53 81.13
N LEU A 5 -45.12 22.27 81.58
CA LEU A 5 -45.68 21.75 82.84
C LEU A 5 -47.19 21.41 82.81
N MET A 6 -47.53 20.24 82.26
CA MET A 6 -48.43 19.23 82.88
C MET A 6 -48.67 18.07 81.91
N LEU A 7 -47.65 17.24 81.68
CA LEU A 7 -47.81 15.85 81.22
C LEU A 7 -46.55 15.03 81.57
N TRP A 8 -46.18 15.09 82.84
CA TRP A 8 -45.09 14.32 83.45
C TRP A 8 -45.68 13.54 84.63
N ALA A 9 -46.50 12.54 84.31
CA ALA A 9 -46.86 11.45 85.22
C ALA A 9 -47.54 10.35 84.42
N PHE A 10 -47.03 9.12 84.55
CA PHE A 10 -47.54 7.87 83.98
C PHE A 10 -47.23 7.58 82.50
N CYS A 11 -45.94 7.44 82.20
CA CYS A 11 -45.49 6.28 81.41
C CYS A 11 -44.45 5.54 82.27
N ALA A 12 -44.93 4.68 83.16
CA ALA A 12 -44.06 3.69 83.78
C ALA A 12 -43.63 2.74 82.66
N GLN A 13 -42.40 2.88 82.17
CA GLN A 13 -41.76 1.80 81.43
C GLN A 13 -41.76 0.59 82.37
N ILE A 14 -42.61 -0.39 82.09
CA ILE A 14 -42.45 -1.73 82.64
C ILE A 14 -41.18 -2.25 81.97
N SER A 15 -40.03 -2.08 82.61
CA SER A 15 -38.82 -2.78 82.21
C SER A 15 -39.09 -4.27 82.46
N ASP A 16 -39.05 -5.08 81.40
CA ASP A 16 -39.02 -6.54 81.53
C ASP A 16 -37.99 -6.93 82.61
N ALA A 17 -38.25 -7.96 83.41
CA ALA A 17 -37.24 -8.44 84.34
C ALA A 17 -36.00 -8.92 83.55
N ALA A 18 -34.80 -8.66 84.08
CA ALA A 18 -33.58 -8.91 83.34
C ALA A 18 -33.09 -10.35 83.54
N ILE A 19 -32.80 -11.05 82.45
CA ILE A 19 -32.03 -12.29 82.50
C ILE A 19 -30.62 -11.97 83.03
N THR A 20 -30.18 -12.67 84.08
CA THR A 20 -28.98 -12.31 84.87
C THR A 20 -27.65 -12.57 84.17
N SER A 21 -27.61 -13.54 83.26
CA SER A 21 -26.49 -13.79 82.35
C SER A 21 -27.01 -14.41 81.07
N ALA A 22 -26.47 -14.04 79.91
CA ALA A 22 -26.89 -14.56 78.62
C ALA A 22 -25.72 -14.57 77.62
N SER A 23 -25.62 -15.63 76.82
CA SER A 23 -24.68 -15.75 75.71
C SER A 23 -25.32 -16.48 74.53
N VAL A 24 -24.99 -16.03 73.33
CA VAL A 24 -25.34 -16.64 72.05
C VAL A 24 -24.04 -16.67 71.26
N THR A 25 -23.47 -17.86 71.07
CA THR A 25 -22.16 -18.02 70.42
C THR A 25 -22.23 -19.03 69.28
N PRO A 26 -21.92 -18.62 68.03
CA PRO A 26 -21.84 -19.54 66.90
C PRO A 26 -20.65 -20.49 67.08
N THR A 27 -20.79 -21.75 66.63
CA THR A 27 -19.67 -22.72 66.65
C THR A 27 -18.60 -22.42 65.60
N SER A 28 -18.93 -21.63 64.58
CA SER A 28 -17.99 -21.17 63.55
C SER A 28 -18.16 -19.67 63.34
N LEU A 29 -17.05 -18.94 63.23
CA LEU A 29 -17.04 -17.51 62.90
C LEU A 29 -16.82 -17.27 61.39
N ASN A 30 -16.81 -18.34 60.59
CA ASN A 30 -16.74 -18.22 59.13
C ASN A 30 -18.08 -17.71 58.59
N ALA A 31 -18.01 -16.65 57.79
CA ALA A 31 -19.16 -16.03 57.16
C ALA A 31 -19.91 -17.03 56.25
N GLY A 32 -21.25 -16.98 56.27
CA GLY A 32 -22.13 -17.83 55.46
C GLY A 32 -22.26 -19.29 55.88
N VAL A 33 -21.41 -19.79 56.79
CA VAL A 33 -21.51 -21.18 57.26
C VAL A 33 -22.82 -21.38 58.01
N THR A 34 -23.54 -22.45 57.65
CA THR A 34 -24.72 -22.92 58.39
C THR A 34 -24.26 -23.91 59.44
N GLY A 35 -24.55 -23.64 60.71
CA GLY A 35 -24.01 -24.41 61.81
C GLY A 35 -24.83 -24.36 63.09
N LEU A 36 -24.20 -24.77 64.19
CA LEU A 36 -24.79 -24.75 65.52
C LEU A 36 -24.56 -23.40 66.20
N MET A 37 -25.56 -22.95 66.93
CA MET A 37 -25.52 -21.77 67.81
C MET A 37 -25.67 -22.23 69.25
N ASN A 38 -24.66 -22.01 70.08
CA ASN A 38 -24.77 -22.27 71.52
C ASN A 38 -25.52 -21.11 72.18
N VAL A 39 -26.61 -21.41 72.86
CA VAL A 39 -27.39 -20.45 73.64
C VAL A 39 -27.32 -20.88 75.09
N ALA A 40 -26.94 -19.96 75.99
CA ALA A 40 -26.93 -20.22 77.42
C ALA A 40 -27.33 -18.95 78.18
N PHE A 41 -28.22 -19.08 79.16
CA PHE A 41 -28.64 -17.97 80.00
C PHE A 41 -29.11 -18.42 81.38
N THR A 42 -29.19 -17.51 82.34
CA THR A 42 -29.67 -17.79 83.70
C THR A 42 -30.96 -17.02 83.98
N THR A 43 -32.07 -17.75 84.06
CA THR A 43 -33.42 -17.21 84.30
C THR A 43 -33.71 -17.14 85.80
N GLY A 44 -34.23 -16.01 86.27
CA GLY A 44 -34.68 -15.82 87.66
C GLY A 44 -36.14 -16.24 87.88
N ALA A 45 -36.90 -16.40 86.80
CA ALA A 45 -38.30 -16.83 86.81
C ALA A 45 -38.45 -18.30 86.39
N THR A 46 -39.48 -18.97 86.90
CA THR A 46 -39.86 -20.30 86.40
C THR A 46 -40.66 -20.13 85.10
N ILE A 47 -40.24 -20.79 84.01
CA ILE A 47 -40.96 -20.80 82.74
C ILE A 47 -41.95 -21.97 82.79
N PRO A 48 -43.27 -21.72 82.85
CA PRO A 48 -44.26 -22.78 83.01
C PRO A 48 -44.35 -23.67 81.77
N VAL A 49 -44.89 -24.89 81.92
CA VAL A 49 -45.34 -25.70 80.78
C VAL A 49 -46.29 -24.88 79.88
N GLY A 50 -46.02 -24.87 78.58
CA GLY A 50 -46.69 -24.03 77.58
C GLY A 50 -46.09 -22.63 77.41
N GLY A 51 -45.17 -22.22 78.28
CA GLY A 51 -44.37 -20.99 78.11
C GLY A 51 -43.27 -21.17 77.06
N THR A 52 -42.69 -20.06 76.61
CA THR A 52 -41.74 -20.05 75.49
C THR A 52 -40.39 -19.41 75.84
N ILE A 53 -39.34 -19.84 75.15
CA ILE A 53 -38.05 -19.16 75.04
C ILE A 53 -37.91 -18.70 73.59
N VAL A 54 -37.88 -17.38 73.39
CA VAL A 54 -37.80 -16.74 72.09
C VAL A 54 -36.40 -16.19 71.89
N VAL A 55 -35.67 -16.73 70.93
CA VAL A 55 -34.36 -16.25 70.49
C VAL A 55 -34.53 -15.53 69.17
N THR A 56 -34.26 -14.22 69.15
CA THR A 56 -34.32 -13.38 67.95
C THR A 56 -32.92 -13.13 67.42
N PHE A 57 -32.66 -13.56 66.19
CA PHE A 57 -31.42 -13.30 65.48
C PHE A 57 -31.50 -11.96 64.73
N PRO A 58 -30.36 -11.25 64.58
CA PRO A 58 -30.27 -10.11 63.68
C PRO A 58 -30.69 -10.46 62.25
N SER A 59 -31.24 -9.50 61.51
CA SER A 59 -31.74 -9.70 60.14
C SER A 59 -30.67 -10.11 59.11
N THR A 60 -29.39 -10.07 59.48
CA THR A 60 -28.27 -10.53 58.65
C THR A 60 -28.02 -12.04 58.76
N PHE A 61 -28.64 -12.71 59.74
CA PHE A 61 -28.63 -14.18 59.81
C PHE A 61 -29.77 -14.75 58.99
N TYR A 62 -29.58 -15.96 58.49
CA TYR A 62 -30.67 -16.75 57.98
C TYR A 62 -31.02 -17.84 59.00
N VAL A 63 -32.30 -17.91 59.37
CA VAL A 63 -32.85 -18.93 60.27
C VAL A 63 -33.66 -19.91 59.44
N ASP A 64 -33.24 -21.17 59.37
CA ASP A 64 -34.00 -22.20 58.65
C ASP A 64 -35.30 -22.54 59.41
N SER A 65 -36.41 -22.65 58.69
CA SER A 65 -37.67 -23.16 59.24
C SER A 65 -37.56 -24.56 59.85
N ALA A 66 -36.60 -25.37 59.37
CA ALA A 66 -36.28 -26.69 59.87
C ALA A 66 -35.17 -26.69 60.94
N SER A 67 -34.97 -25.57 61.64
CA SER A 67 -33.99 -25.46 62.73
C SER A 67 -34.19 -26.55 63.79
N THR A 68 -33.08 -27.09 64.30
CA THR A 68 -33.10 -28.20 65.25
C THR A 68 -32.68 -27.76 66.65
N LEU A 69 -33.28 -28.37 67.68
CA LEU A 69 -32.88 -28.20 69.07
C LEU A 69 -32.04 -29.41 69.50
N SER A 70 -30.87 -29.17 70.07
CA SER A 70 -29.99 -30.22 70.58
C SER A 70 -29.35 -29.84 71.92
N TYR A 71 -29.01 -30.85 72.71
CA TYR A 71 -28.40 -30.70 74.04
C TYR A 71 -29.15 -29.75 75.00
N PRO A 72 -30.48 -29.83 75.15
CA PRO A 72 -31.20 -29.01 76.12
C PRO A 72 -30.78 -29.36 77.55
N ALA A 73 -30.47 -28.34 78.34
CA ALA A 73 -30.19 -28.41 79.77
C ALA A 73 -30.96 -27.29 80.49
N GLY A 74 -31.55 -27.61 81.64
CA GLY A 74 -32.43 -26.69 82.38
C GLY A 74 -33.86 -26.58 81.81
N ILE A 75 -34.15 -27.23 80.68
CA ILE A 75 -35.48 -27.39 80.08
C ILE A 75 -35.73 -28.87 79.75
N ASP A 76 -36.98 -29.28 79.56
CA ASP A 76 -37.30 -30.67 79.20
C ASP A 76 -36.76 -31.04 77.80
N ALA A 77 -36.30 -32.29 77.63
CA ALA A 77 -35.75 -32.76 76.36
C ALA A 77 -36.80 -32.90 75.25
N THR A 78 -38.08 -32.86 75.61
CA THR A 78 -39.24 -32.94 74.70
C THR A 78 -39.71 -31.56 74.24
N SER A 79 -39.05 -30.48 74.66
CA SER A 79 -39.42 -29.11 74.32
C SER A 79 -39.48 -28.93 72.80
N ALA A 80 -40.57 -28.35 72.33
CA ALA A 80 -40.83 -28.22 70.90
C ALA A 80 -40.15 -26.97 70.35
N ILE A 81 -39.51 -27.08 69.18
CA ILE A 81 -38.89 -25.95 68.47
C ILE A 81 -39.76 -25.55 67.28
N ALA A 82 -39.93 -24.25 67.10
CA ALA A 82 -40.49 -23.64 65.91
C ALA A 82 -39.59 -22.49 65.46
N ALA A 83 -39.25 -22.42 64.19
CA ALA A 83 -38.39 -21.38 63.64
C ALA A 83 -39.08 -20.67 62.46
N SER A 84 -38.88 -19.36 62.37
CA SER A 84 -39.44 -18.51 61.33
C SER A 84 -38.31 -17.80 60.59
N SER A 85 -38.12 -18.18 59.32
CA SER A 85 -37.15 -17.53 58.43
C SER A 85 -37.51 -16.08 58.15
N ALA A 86 -38.80 -15.74 58.09
CA ALA A 86 -39.28 -14.40 57.80
C ALA A 86 -39.00 -13.39 58.92
N SER A 87 -39.04 -13.82 60.19
CA SER A 87 -38.80 -12.96 61.35
C SER A 87 -37.40 -13.14 61.96
N GLY A 88 -36.63 -14.16 61.55
CA GLY A 88 -35.34 -14.49 62.16
C GLY A 88 -35.47 -14.97 63.60
N VAL A 89 -36.61 -15.55 63.97
CA VAL A 89 -36.95 -15.94 65.34
C VAL A 89 -37.01 -17.45 65.48
N VAL A 90 -36.41 -17.96 66.56
CA VAL A 90 -36.55 -19.35 67.02
C VAL A 90 -37.28 -19.35 68.35
N THR A 91 -38.37 -20.09 68.43
CA THR A 91 -39.21 -20.24 69.62
C THR A 91 -39.14 -21.67 70.13
N ILE A 92 -38.79 -21.84 71.40
CA ILE A 92 -38.79 -23.13 72.10
C ILE A 92 -39.96 -23.12 73.07
N THR A 93 -40.89 -24.07 72.96
CA THR A 93 -42.04 -24.21 73.87
C THR A 93 -41.77 -25.30 74.89
N ILE A 94 -41.91 -25.00 76.18
CA ILE A 94 -41.75 -25.95 77.28
C ILE A 94 -42.96 -26.89 77.31
N THR A 95 -42.76 -28.21 77.41
CA THR A 95 -43.84 -29.18 77.10
C THR A 95 -44.32 -30.02 78.27
N THR A 96 -43.43 -30.60 79.05
CA THR A 96 -43.77 -31.60 80.07
C THR A 96 -43.45 -31.13 81.47
N THR A 97 -42.37 -30.36 81.64
CA THR A 97 -41.90 -29.93 82.96
C THR A 97 -41.49 -28.46 82.90
N SER A 98 -42.09 -27.63 83.76
CA SER A 98 -41.72 -26.22 83.88
C SER A 98 -40.21 -26.06 84.11
N ALA A 99 -39.57 -25.16 83.35
CA ALA A 99 -38.16 -24.85 83.52
C ALA A 99 -37.97 -24.02 84.79
N ALA A 100 -37.34 -24.58 85.82
CA ALA A 100 -37.11 -23.89 87.08
C ALA A 100 -36.13 -22.71 86.90
N ALA A 101 -36.20 -21.74 87.82
CA ALA A 101 -35.21 -20.67 87.89
C ALA A 101 -33.79 -21.26 88.03
N GLY A 102 -32.85 -20.82 87.19
CA GLY A 102 -31.52 -21.40 87.09
C GLY A 102 -30.89 -21.28 85.70
N ALA A 103 -29.80 -22.02 85.48
CA ALA A 103 -29.08 -22.02 84.22
C ALA A 103 -29.79 -22.88 83.17
N ILE A 104 -30.05 -22.29 82.00
CA ILE A 104 -30.59 -22.94 80.81
C ILE A 104 -29.53 -22.88 79.71
N SER A 105 -29.32 -24.00 79.00
CA SER A 105 -28.49 -24.01 77.80
C SER A 105 -28.99 -25.01 76.76
N PHE A 106 -28.74 -24.71 75.50
CA PHE A 106 -29.08 -25.57 74.37
C PHE A 106 -28.30 -25.15 73.12
N ARG A 107 -28.40 -25.97 72.06
CA ARG A 107 -27.84 -25.67 70.75
C ARG A 107 -28.93 -25.62 69.70
N LEU A 108 -28.93 -24.55 68.91
CA LEU A 108 -29.80 -24.38 67.74
C LEU A 108 -29.03 -24.71 66.47
N GLY A 109 -29.52 -25.65 65.67
CA GLY A 109 -28.99 -25.94 64.33
C GLY A 109 -29.81 -25.27 63.23
N GLY A 110 -29.25 -25.19 62.01
CA GLY A 110 -29.94 -24.59 60.86
C GLY A 110 -29.84 -23.06 60.78
N ILE A 111 -28.87 -22.45 61.47
CA ILE A 111 -28.65 -21.01 61.45
C ILE A 111 -27.44 -20.69 60.57
N SER A 112 -27.63 -19.88 59.53
CA SER A 112 -26.54 -19.41 58.66
C SER A 112 -25.97 -18.09 59.15
N ASN A 113 -24.65 -18.06 59.30
CA ASN A 113 -23.90 -16.87 59.68
C ASN A 113 -24.03 -15.74 58.63
N PRO A 114 -23.98 -14.46 59.05
CA PRO A 114 -23.94 -13.33 58.14
C PRO A 114 -22.63 -13.26 57.35
N GLY A 115 -22.51 -12.25 56.48
CA GLY A 115 -21.25 -11.90 55.82
C GLY A 115 -20.21 -11.30 56.78
N LEU A 116 -18.99 -11.11 56.27
CA LEU A 116 -17.88 -10.44 56.94
C LEU A 116 -18.32 -9.18 57.71
N GLY A 117 -17.97 -9.11 58.99
CA GLY A 117 -18.23 -7.96 59.85
C GLY A 117 -18.87 -8.32 61.20
N ALA A 118 -19.16 -7.29 61.99
CA ALA A 118 -19.87 -7.45 63.26
C ALA A 118 -21.38 -7.51 63.02
N SER A 119 -22.03 -8.51 63.62
CA SER A 119 -23.49 -8.59 63.66
C SER A 119 -24.08 -7.65 64.71
N SER A 120 -25.36 -7.29 64.54
CA SER A 120 -26.12 -6.63 65.61
C SER A 120 -26.37 -7.58 66.78
N SER A 121 -26.87 -7.05 67.89
CA SER A 121 -27.16 -7.83 69.08
C SER A 121 -28.30 -8.84 68.85
N TYR A 122 -28.18 -10.01 69.47
CA TYR A 122 -29.25 -10.99 69.60
C TYR A 122 -30.19 -10.59 70.75
N SER A 123 -31.42 -11.11 70.75
CA SER A 123 -32.33 -10.97 71.89
C SER A 123 -32.83 -12.34 72.36
N ILE A 124 -32.85 -12.53 73.67
CA ILE A 124 -33.48 -13.69 74.32
C ILE A 124 -34.63 -13.15 75.16
N ARG A 125 -35.80 -13.78 75.05
CA ARG A 125 -36.99 -13.49 75.84
C ARG A 125 -37.59 -14.79 76.35
N THR A 126 -38.01 -14.81 77.60
CA THR A 126 -38.82 -15.90 78.15
C THR A 126 -40.24 -15.40 78.31
N GLU A 127 -41.24 -16.21 77.99
CA GLU A 127 -42.65 -15.82 78.06
C GLU A 127 -43.48 -16.88 78.79
N ASN A 128 -44.57 -16.45 79.42
CA ASN A 128 -45.56 -17.37 79.98
C ASN A 128 -46.48 -17.94 78.89
N VAL A 129 -47.44 -18.80 79.29
CA VAL A 129 -48.41 -19.45 78.38
C VAL A 129 -49.29 -18.43 77.60
N GLY A 130 -49.42 -17.20 78.11
CA GLY A 130 -50.18 -16.12 77.47
C GLY A 130 -49.35 -15.20 76.58
N GLY A 131 -48.06 -15.50 76.35
CA GLY A 131 -47.16 -14.66 75.54
C GLY A 131 -46.68 -13.39 76.24
N ILE A 132 -46.84 -13.29 77.56
CA ILE A 132 -46.32 -12.16 78.33
C ILE A 132 -44.85 -12.42 78.68
N THR A 133 -43.97 -11.46 78.36
CA THR A 133 -42.55 -11.51 78.73
C THR A 133 -42.39 -11.68 80.24
N LEU A 134 -41.68 -12.73 80.65
CA LEU A 134 -41.21 -12.95 82.00
C LEU A 134 -39.88 -12.22 82.20
N GLU A 135 -38.88 -12.54 81.36
CA GLU A 135 -37.58 -11.91 81.38
C GLU A 135 -37.04 -11.69 79.97
N SER A 136 -36.11 -10.74 79.79
CA SER A 136 -35.38 -10.57 78.54
C SER A 136 -33.91 -10.21 78.72
N ALA A 137 -33.10 -10.49 77.70
CA ALA A 137 -31.72 -10.04 77.57
C ALA A 137 -31.39 -9.64 76.13
N THR A 138 -30.51 -8.67 76.00
CA THR A 138 -29.82 -8.33 74.75
C THR A 138 -28.39 -8.84 74.83
N VAL A 139 -27.98 -9.66 73.88
CA VAL A 139 -26.65 -10.27 73.82
C VAL A 139 -25.85 -9.63 72.70
N PRO A 140 -24.62 -9.15 72.94
CA PRO A 140 -23.78 -8.58 71.89
C PRO A 140 -23.59 -9.52 70.71
N GLY A 141 -23.57 -8.95 69.50
CA GLY A 141 -23.31 -9.69 68.27
C GLY A 141 -21.90 -10.29 68.21
N SER A 142 -21.73 -11.27 67.34
CA SER A 142 -20.42 -11.85 67.03
C SER A 142 -19.79 -11.18 65.80
N THR A 143 -18.45 -11.23 65.71
CA THR A 143 -17.69 -10.77 64.53
C THR A 143 -17.33 -11.95 63.65
N PHE A 144 -17.72 -11.88 62.38
CA PHE A 144 -17.51 -12.93 61.38
C PHE A 144 -16.40 -12.54 60.41
N SER A 145 -15.64 -13.53 59.97
CA SER A 145 -14.55 -13.39 59.01
C SER A 145 -14.93 -14.04 57.67
N SER A 146 -14.59 -13.38 56.57
CA SER A 146 -14.56 -14.03 55.25
C SER A 146 -13.41 -15.03 55.19
N TRP A 147 -13.52 -16.00 54.29
CA TRP A 147 -12.56 -17.09 54.17
C TRP A 147 -12.41 -17.55 52.73
N THR A 148 -11.34 -18.28 52.42
CA THR A 148 -11.08 -18.76 51.05
C THR A 148 -11.99 -19.94 50.71
N MET A 149 -12.53 -19.96 49.49
CA MET A 149 -13.29 -21.10 48.97
C MET A 149 -12.38 -22.35 48.90
N SER A 150 -12.91 -23.50 49.31
CA SER A 150 -12.21 -24.78 49.36
C SER A 150 -12.03 -25.38 47.97
N ASN A 151 -13.01 -25.14 47.08
CA ASN A 151 -12.95 -25.51 45.67
C ASN A 151 -12.45 -24.33 44.82
N ALA A 152 -11.72 -24.63 43.75
CA ALA A 152 -11.18 -23.61 42.88
C ALA A 152 -12.30 -22.92 42.08
N ALA A 153 -12.42 -21.60 42.22
CA ALA A 153 -13.04 -20.77 41.20
C ALA A 153 -12.12 -20.75 39.95
N THR A 154 -12.64 -20.34 38.80
CA THR A 154 -11.85 -20.11 37.57
C THR A 154 -12.43 -18.95 36.81
N VAL A 155 -11.57 -18.20 36.13
CA VAL A 155 -11.95 -17.09 35.24
C VAL A 155 -11.28 -17.32 33.89
N VAL A 156 -12.09 -17.49 32.85
CA VAL A 156 -11.61 -17.79 31.50
C VAL A 156 -12.15 -16.75 30.53
N ALA A 157 -11.28 -16.06 29.81
CA ALA A 157 -11.66 -15.17 28.72
C ALA A 157 -11.79 -15.97 27.41
N ALA A 158 -12.83 -15.72 26.62
CA ALA A 158 -13.03 -16.38 25.32
C ALA A 158 -11.99 -15.95 24.26
N SER A 159 -11.35 -14.81 24.47
CA SER A 159 -10.28 -14.27 23.63
C SER A 159 -9.32 -13.48 24.52
N LEU A 160 -8.02 -13.65 24.28
CA LEU A 160 -6.94 -12.97 25.00
C LEU A 160 -6.36 -11.78 24.21
N LEU A 161 -6.94 -11.47 23.05
CA LEU A 161 -6.42 -10.43 22.16
C LEU A 161 -6.60 -9.05 22.79
N ALA A 162 -5.53 -8.26 22.82
CA ALA A 162 -5.51 -6.93 23.43
C ALA A 162 -6.54 -5.99 22.79
N GLY A 163 -7.25 -5.22 23.61
CA GLY A 163 -8.27 -4.27 23.15
C GLY A 163 -9.48 -4.88 22.46
N ARG A 164 -9.65 -6.22 22.46
CA ARG A 164 -10.84 -6.86 21.87
C ARG A 164 -11.96 -6.97 22.87
N THR A 165 -13.17 -6.70 22.39
CA THR A 165 -14.40 -7.05 23.10
C THR A 165 -14.55 -8.57 23.12
N THR A 166 -14.70 -9.12 24.31
CA THR A 166 -14.73 -10.54 24.58
C THR A 166 -15.70 -10.83 25.74
N SER A 167 -15.87 -12.12 26.04
CA SER A 167 -16.62 -12.58 27.20
C SER A 167 -15.72 -13.28 28.20
N TYR A 168 -16.00 -13.10 29.48
CA TYR A 168 -15.34 -13.78 30.59
C TYR A 168 -16.32 -14.75 31.25
N THR A 169 -15.94 -16.01 31.33
CA THR A 169 -16.71 -17.05 32.03
C THR A 169 -16.09 -17.30 33.39
N VAL A 170 -16.88 -17.09 34.43
CA VAL A 170 -16.55 -17.37 35.83
C VAL A 170 -17.23 -18.66 36.23
N THR A 171 -16.45 -19.66 36.64
CA THR A 171 -16.99 -20.92 37.18
C THR A 171 -16.51 -21.08 38.62
N LEU A 172 -17.41 -21.37 39.55
CA LEU A 172 -17.07 -21.55 40.97
C LEU A 172 -17.95 -22.61 41.62
N THR A 173 -17.44 -23.22 42.69
CA THR A 173 -18.19 -24.11 43.58
C THR A 173 -18.12 -23.51 44.98
N THR A 174 -19.25 -23.05 45.51
CA THR A 174 -19.31 -22.39 46.82
C THR A 174 -19.37 -23.41 47.95
N ASP A 175 -18.73 -23.14 49.10
CA ASP A 175 -18.81 -24.04 50.27
C ASP A 175 -19.93 -23.66 51.23
N VAL A 176 -20.60 -22.54 50.97
CA VAL A 176 -21.76 -22.07 51.72
C VAL A 176 -22.96 -22.03 50.81
N MET A 177 -24.15 -22.14 51.39
CA MET A 177 -25.37 -21.97 50.62
C MET A 177 -25.60 -20.49 50.31
N LEU A 178 -25.75 -20.15 49.03
CA LEU A 178 -26.06 -18.80 48.61
C LEU A 178 -27.57 -18.69 48.43
N ARG A 179 -28.20 -17.94 49.32
CA ARG A 179 -29.64 -17.75 49.29
C ARG A 179 -30.04 -16.84 48.14
N ILE A 180 -31.32 -16.85 47.77
CA ILE A 180 -31.91 -15.80 46.93
C ILE A 180 -31.49 -14.43 47.48
N ASP A 181 -31.19 -13.51 46.58
CA ASP A 181 -30.61 -12.19 46.81
C ASP A 181 -29.12 -12.15 47.17
N SER A 182 -28.45 -13.28 47.44
CA SER A 182 -26.99 -13.32 47.51
C SER A 182 -26.36 -12.86 46.19
N VAL A 183 -25.11 -12.38 46.26
CA VAL A 183 -24.42 -11.80 45.10
C VAL A 183 -23.13 -12.56 44.82
N ILE A 184 -22.90 -12.90 43.55
CA ILE A 184 -21.60 -13.37 43.06
C ILE A 184 -20.90 -12.18 42.41
N ALA A 185 -19.70 -11.85 42.88
CA ALA A 185 -18.95 -10.68 42.47
C ALA A 185 -17.66 -11.09 41.76
N LEU A 186 -17.51 -10.72 40.48
CA LEU A 186 -16.24 -10.78 39.77
C LEU A 186 -15.47 -9.48 40.01
N LYS A 187 -14.35 -9.54 40.70
CA LYS A 187 -13.41 -8.44 40.88
C LYS A 187 -12.45 -8.37 39.71
N ILE A 188 -12.47 -7.25 39.01
CA ILE A 188 -11.56 -6.96 37.90
C ILE A 188 -10.25 -6.38 38.48
N PRO A 189 -9.06 -6.88 38.07
CA PRO A 189 -7.80 -6.36 38.57
C PRO A 189 -7.57 -4.92 38.13
N LEU A 190 -6.98 -4.12 39.03
CA LEU A 190 -6.50 -2.78 38.69
C LEU A 190 -5.11 -2.89 38.10
N LEU A 191 -4.93 -2.33 36.90
CA LEU A 191 -3.64 -2.31 36.20
C LEU A 191 -3.04 -0.91 36.34
N SER A 192 -1.73 -0.79 36.49
CA SER A 192 -1.05 0.49 36.72
C SER A 192 -1.19 1.46 35.55
N ASP A 193 -0.95 0.96 34.33
CA ASP A 193 -0.83 1.77 33.12
C ASP A 193 -1.74 1.33 31.97
N SER A 194 -2.62 0.36 32.25
CA SER A 194 -3.58 -0.21 31.31
C SER A 194 -4.96 -0.29 31.93
N VAL A 195 -5.98 -0.67 31.15
CA VAL A 195 -7.34 -0.78 31.67
C VAL A 195 -8.11 -1.90 30.97
N ILE A 196 -8.82 -2.71 31.76
CA ILE A 196 -9.88 -3.59 31.28
C ILE A 196 -11.17 -2.77 31.31
N VAL A 197 -11.86 -2.63 30.18
CA VAL A 197 -13.09 -1.82 30.11
C VAL A 197 -14.30 -2.73 30.22
N TYR A 198 -15.09 -2.55 31.26
CA TYR A 198 -16.25 -3.40 31.59
C TYR A 198 -17.50 -2.60 32.00
N SER A 199 -17.53 -1.30 31.74
CA SER A 199 -18.69 -0.44 32.01
C SER A 199 -19.95 -0.86 31.25
N SER A 200 -19.78 -1.51 30.09
CA SER A 200 -20.84 -2.05 29.23
C SER A 200 -21.07 -3.55 29.42
N ALA A 201 -20.48 -4.17 30.45
CA ALA A 201 -20.58 -5.61 30.65
C ALA A 201 -22.05 -6.06 30.78
N ASN A 202 -22.39 -7.17 30.14
CA ASN A 202 -23.74 -7.73 30.15
C ASN A 202 -23.71 -9.22 30.51
N LEU A 203 -24.87 -9.75 30.90
CA LEU A 203 -25.01 -11.18 31.16
C LEU A 203 -25.22 -11.91 29.83
N ALA A 204 -24.29 -12.79 29.48
CA ALA A 204 -24.28 -13.53 28.22
C ALA A 204 -24.61 -15.01 28.38
N GLY A 205 -24.49 -15.57 29.58
CA GLY A 205 -24.83 -16.97 29.85
C GLY A 205 -24.83 -17.33 31.33
N LEU A 206 -25.64 -18.33 31.68
CA LEU A 206 -25.74 -18.92 33.02
C LEU A 206 -25.77 -20.45 32.92
N SER A 207 -25.10 -21.12 33.84
CA SER A 207 -25.19 -22.56 34.05
C SER A 207 -25.14 -22.88 35.53
N GLY A 208 -25.95 -23.82 36.00
CA GLY A 208 -26.08 -24.13 37.42
C GLY A 208 -26.74 -23.04 38.26
N LEU A 209 -27.26 -21.97 37.64
CA LEU A 209 -28.05 -20.91 38.28
C LEU A 209 -29.45 -20.87 37.65
N ASP A 210 -30.44 -20.46 38.43
CA ASP A 210 -31.79 -20.26 37.92
C ASP A 210 -31.82 -19.11 36.91
N SER A 211 -32.60 -19.29 35.84
CA SER A 211 -32.78 -18.32 34.75
C SER A 211 -33.31 -16.95 35.20
N ALA A 212 -33.93 -16.87 36.38
CA ALA A 212 -34.38 -15.61 36.99
C ALA A 212 -33.22 -14.71 37.46
N SER A 213 -32.00 -15.24 37.61
CA SER A 213 -30.80 -14.52 38.04
C SER A 213 -30.26 -13.56 36.95
N THR A 214 -31.04 -12.53 36.62
CA THR A 214 -30.79 -11.62 35.49
C THR A 214 -30.22 -10.26 35.90
N VAL A 215 -30.24 -9.95 37.19
CA VAL A 215 -29.85 -8.63 37.71
C VAL A 215 -28.34 -8.54 37.81
N LEU A 216 -27.74 -7.89 36.82
CA LEU A 216 -26.32 -7.57 36.74
C LEU A 216 -26.07 -6.10 37.08
N ARG A 217 -25.09 -5.82 37.95
CA ARG A 217 -24.66 -4.46 38.30
C ARG A 217 -23.15 -4.31 38.16
N VAL A 218 -22.72 -3.36 37.34
CA VAL A 218 -21.30 -2.94 37.28
C VAL A 218 -21.04 -1.90 38.36
N SER A 219 -20.09 -2.17 39.24
CA SER A 219 -19.73 -1.32 40.39
C SER A 219 -18.23 -1.43 40.62
N PRO A 220 -17.39 -0.63 39.93
CA PRO A 220 -15.94 -0.75 39.96
C PRO A 220 -15.38 -0.90 41.39
N PRO A 221 -14.49 -1.87 41.65
CA PRO A 221 -13.83 -2.78 40.70
C PRO A 221 -14.60 -4.08 40.37
N TYR A 222 -15.90 -4.16 40.70
CA TYR A 222 -16.67 -5.41 40.61
C TYR A 222 -17.73 -5.41 39.50
N ILE A 223 -18.01 -6.60 38.98
CA ILE A 223 -19.23 -6.95 38.27
C ILE A 223 -20.03 -7.88 39.18
N LEU A 224 -21.25 -7.49 39.53
CA LEU A 224 -22.08 -8.14 40.54
C LEU A 224 -23.29 -8.81 39.89
N LEU A 225 -23.47 -10.11 40.08
CA LEU A 225 -24.69 -10.85 39.70
C LEU A 225 -25.49 -11.19 40.96
N LYS A 226 -26.76 -10.77 41.01
CA LYS A 226 -27.68 -11.12 42.09
C LYS A 226 -28.42 -12.42 41.77
N ILE A 227 -28.38 -13.37 42.71
CA ILE A 227 -29.07 -14.67 42.62
C ILE A 227 -30.57 -14.46 42.82
N ALA A 228 -31.39 -15.11 42.00
CA ALA A 228 -32.84 -15.08 42.08
C ALA A 228 -33.44 -16.43 41.66
N GLY A 229 -34.72 -16.67 41.99
CA GLY A 229 -35.46 -17.87 41.61
C GLY A 229 -35.25 -19.05 42.55
N GLN A 230 -34.00 -19.50 42.72
CA GLN A 230 -33.62 -20.61 43.59
C GLN A 230 -32.33 -20.33 44.35
N ASP A 231 -32.20 -20.96 45.53
CA ASP A 231 -30.96 -20.97 46.30
C ASP A 231 -29.90 -21.83 45.59
N VAL A 232 -28.62 -21.48 45.76
CA VAL A 232 -27.48 -22.28 45.32
C VAL A 232 -26.97 -23.07 46.52
N ALA A 233 -27.03 -24.40 46.44
CA ALA A 233 -26.60 -25.28 47.52
C ALA A 233 -25.08 -25.23 47.71
N ALA A 234 -24.62 -25.46 48.94
CA ALA A 234 -23.20 -25.68 49.21
C ALA A 234 -22.71 -26.90 48.41
N GLY A 235 -21.56 -26.78 47.74
CA GLY A 235 -21.00 -27.79 46.85
C GLY A 235 -21.54 -27.78 45.41
N GLN A 236 -22.51 -26.90 45.10
CA GLN A 236 -23.01 -26.74 43.73
C GLN A 236 -22.05 -25.90 42.89
N THR A 237 -21.70 -26.40 41.71
CA THR A 237 -20.91 -25.65 40.72
C THR A 237 -21.82 -24.78 39.88
N VAL A 238 -21.46 -23.50 39.74
CA VAL A 238 -22.17 -22.52 38.92
C VAL A 238 -21.21 -21.86 37.94
N SER A 239 -21.72 -21.44 36.79
CA SER A 239 -20.98 -20.73 35.75
C SER A 239 -21.74 -19.51 35.25
N ILE A 240 -21.05 -18.39 35.13
CA ILE A 240 -21.59 -17.10 34.69
C ILE A 240 -20.70 -16.57 33.57
N THR A 241 -21.29 -16.29 32.41
CA THR A 241 -20.58 -15.66 31.30
C THR A 241 -20.97 -14.19 31.23
N TYR A 242 -19.99 -13.32 31.43
CA TYR A 242 -20.10 -11.87 31.27
C TYR A 242 -19.61 -11.47 29.88
N GLY A 243 -20.46 -10.89 29.04
CA GLY A 243 -20.09 -10.35 27.72
C GLY A 243 -19.69 -8.87 27.78
N ASN A 244 -19.33 -8.31 26.61
CA ASN A 244 -19.04 -6.88 26.42
C ASN A 244 -17.94 -6.32 27.33
N ILE A 245 -16.90 -7.12 27.60
CA ILE A 245 -15.69 -6.70 28.32
C ILE A 245 -14.55 -6.54 27.32
N ILE A 246 -13.78 -5.47 27.43
CA ILE A 246 -12.65 -5.18 26.54
C ILE A 246 -11.35 -5.47 27.29
N ASN A 247 -10.52 -6.32 26.69
CA ASN A 247 -9.19 -6.67 27.20
C ASN A 247 -8.25 -5.47 27.25
N ALA A 248 -7.34 -5.47 28.23
CA ALA A 248 -6.28 -4.48 28.33
C ALA A 248 -5.20 -4.66 27.23
N ALA A 249 -4.20 -3.79 27.20
CA ALA A 249 -3.03 -3.96 26.35
C ALA A 249 -2.18 -5.16 26.81
N ALA A 250 -1.36 -5.70 25.90
CA ALA A 250 -0.48 -6.83 26.18
C ALA A 250 0.59 -6.45 27.20
N GLN A 251 0.46 -6.97 28.42
CA GLN A 251 1.36 -6.64 29.53
C GLN A 251 2.62 -7.50 29.49
N ALA A 252 3.78 -6.88 29.70
CA ALA A 252 5.06 -7.58 29.81
C ALA A 252 5.19 -8.39 31.11
N THR A 253 4.51 -7.95 32.17
CA THR A 253 4.36 -8.66 33.44
C THR A 253 2.95 -9.21 33.56
N LEU A 254 2.80 -10.37 34.22
CA LEU A 254 1.47 -10.95 34.44
C LEU A 254 0.60 -9.97 35.25
N ALA A 255 -0.59 -9.67 34.73
CA ALA A 255 -1.58 -8.84 35.39
C ALA A 255 -1.90 -9.39 36.79
N PRO A 256 -2.24 -8.54 37.78
CA PRO A 256 -2.81 -9.01 39.04
C PRO A 256 -4.00 -9.94 38.76
N PRO A 257 -4.22 -10.98 39.60
CA PRO A 257 -5.24 -11.96 39.33
C PRO A 257 -6.65 -11.36 39.48
N PHE A 258 -7.59 -11.94 38.75
CA PHE A 258 -9.02 -11.74 39.01
C PHE A 258 -9.39 -12.36 40.36
N TYR A 259 -10.48 -11.91 40.97
CA TYR A 259 -11.05 -12.57 42.15
C TYR A 259 -12.53 -12.77 41.98
N VAL A 260 -13.06 -13.80 42.63
CA VAL A 260 -14.48 -14.08 42.69
C VAL A 260 -14.88 -14.13 44.15
N ASP A 261 -15.84 -13.29 44.53
CA ASP A 261 -16.38 -13.29 45.88
C ASP A 261 -17.84 -13.78 45.85
N THR A 262 -18.23 -14.54 46.87
CA THR A 262 -19.64 -14.74 47.18
C THR A 262 -20.03 -13.79 48.32
N ARG A 263 -21.22 -13.19 48.24
CA ARG A 263 -21.63 -12.12 49.13
C ARG A 263 -23.06 -12.31 49.63
N HIS A 264 -23.27 -11.90 50.87
CA HIS A 264 -24.58 -11.74 51.48
C HIS A 264 -25.40 -10.66 50.72
N PRO A 265 -26.74 -10.70 50.75
CA PRO A 265 -27.59 -9.68 50.10
C PRO A 265 -27.28 -8.21 50.47
N ASN A 266 -26.74 -7.97 51.67
CA ASN A 266 -26.30 -6.64 52.11
C ASN A 266 -24.91 -6.22 51.56
N GLY A 267 -24.25 -7.07 50.76
CA GLY A 267 -22.95 -6.83 50.14
C GLY A 267 -21.73 -7.33 50.93
N ALA A 268 -21.91 -7.81 52.16
CA ALA A 268 -20.82 -8.37 52.99
C ALA A 268 -20.32 -9.70 52.42
N ILE A 269 -19.00 -9.93 52.48
CA ILE A 269 -18.35 -11.08 51.83
C ILE A 269 -18.54 -12.35 52.65
N PHE A 270 -18.94 -13.45 52.00
CA PHE A 270 -18.88 -14.79 52.58
C PHE A 270 -17.51 -15.42 52.32
N GLN A 271 -17.20 -15.64 51.03
CA GLN A 271 -16.00 -16.32 50.62
C GLN A 271 -15.28 -15.57 49.50
N VAL A 272 -13.97 -15.74 49.43
CA VAL A 272 -13.11 -15.22 48.35
C VAL A 272 -12.41 -16.37 47.64
N SER A 273 -12.17 -16.24 46.34
CA SER A 273 -11.34 -17.18 45.59
C SER A 273 -9.85 -17.00 45.91
N SER A 274 -9.02 -18.00 45.57
CA SER A 274 -7.55 -17.91 45.72
C SER A 274 -6.86 -17.05 44.64
N ASP A 275 -5.69 -16.49 44.97
CA ASP A 275 -4.89 -15.57 44.14
C ASP A 275 -4.20 -16.26 42.94
N THR A 276 -4.93 -16.87 42.00
CA THR A 276 -4.33 -17.67 40.91
C THR A 276 -4.81 -17.36 39.48
N PHE A 277 -5.80 -16.47 39.30
CA PHE A 277 -6.42 -16.23 37.99
C PHE A 277 -5.70 -15.17 37.16
N LEU A 278 -4.55 -15.54 36.59
CA LEU A 278 -3.77 -14.69 35.70
C LEU A 278 -4.29 -14.83 34.26
N VAL A 279 -4.65 -13.72 33.63
CA VAL A 279 -5.12 -13.70 32.23
C VAL A 279 -4.09 -12.91 31.40
N PRO A 280 -3.19 -13.57 30.65
CA PRO A 280 -2.21 -12.87 29.83
C PRO A 280 -2.88 -12.34 28.55
N PHE A 281 -2.71 -11.05 28.27
CA PHE A 281 -3.20 -10.45 27.03
C PHE A 281 -2.11 -10.50 25.95
N THR A 282 -2.51 -10.75 24.71
CA THR A 282 -1.59 -10.84 23.56
C THR A 282 -1.87 -9.70 22.58
N SER A 283 -0.82 -9.02 22.14
CA SER A 283 -0.93 -7.99 21.11
C SER A 283 -1.30 -8.61 19.76
N THR A 284 -1.85 -7.80 18.86
CA THR A 284 -2.22 -8.25 17.51
C THR A 284 -1.56 -7.40 16.43
N THR A 285 -1.76 -7.77 15.17
CA THR A 285 -1.23 -6.98 14.05
C THR A 285 -2.25 -5.91 13.63
N LEU A 286 -1.76 -4.69 13.40
CA LEU A 286 -2.56 -3.62 12.77
C LEU A 286 -3.02 -4.07 11.38
N THR A 287 -4.29 -3.86 11.06
CA THR A 287 -4.86 -4.35 9.78
C THR A 287 -4.29 -3.67 8.55
N SER A 288 -3.95 -2.38 8.67
CA SER A 288 -3.25 -1.64 7.63
C SER A 288 -2.59 -0.42 8.25
N ALA A 289 -1.43 -0.04 7.72
CA ALA A 289 -0.89 1.29 7.87
C ALA A 289 -0.18 1.70 6.57
N THR A 290 -0.23 2.98 6.25
CA THR A 290 0.43 3.59 5.11
C THR A 290 1.09 4.88 5.58
N ILE A 291 2.33 5.08 5.15
CA ILE A 291 3.14 6.26 5.45
C ILE A 291 3.65 6.78 4.11
N THR A 292 3.16 7.95 3.69
CA THR A 292 3.46 8.50 2.37
C THR A 292 3.92 9.95 2.48
N PRO A 293 5.02 10.33 1.82
CA PRO A 293 5.44 11.73 1.79
C PRO A 293 4.56 12.56 0.85
N ILE A 294 4.47 13.86 1.10
CA ILE A 294 3.91 14.84 0.15
C ILE A 294 4.88 15.14 -0.99
N SER A 295 6.20 15.13 -0.71
CA SER A 295 7.26 15.30 -1.70
C SER A 295 8.19 14.10 -1.72
N TYR A 296 8.44 13.54 -2.91
CA TYR A 296 9.31 12.39 -3.11
C TYR A 296 10.77 12.76 -3.41
N TRP A 297 11.13 14.05 -3.35
CA TRP A 297 12.49 14.51 -3.61
C TRP A 297 13.41 14.28 -2.41
N ALA A 298 14.61 13.77 -2.68
CA ALA A 298 15.65 13.59 -1.69
C ALA A 298 16.09 14.91 -1.03
N GLY A 299 16.44 14.88 0.26
CA GLY A 299 16.96 16.02 1.02
C GLY A 299 15.97 17.17 1.27
N VAL A 300 14.73 17.06 0.79
CA VAL A 300 13.68 18.07 0.98
C VAL A 300 12.97 17.86 2.32
N THR A 301 12.70 18.96 3.02
CA THR A 301 11.78 18.99 4.16
C THR A 301 10.34 18.88 3.65
N THR A 302 9.61 17.86 4.09
CA THR A 302 8.25 17.58 3.64
C THR A 302 7.38 16.99 4.75
N ASP A 303 6.08 16.93 4.47
CA ASP A 303 5.08 16.33 5.35
C ASP A 303 4.86 14.87 4.99
N TYR A 304 4.53 14.04 5.97
CA TYR A 304 4.19 12.63 5.82
C TYR A 304 2.77 12.39 6.29
N ASN A 305 1.95 11.78 5.44
CA ASN A 305 0.63 11.28 5.80
C ASN A 305 0.77 9.90 6.43
N VAL A 306 0.31 9.76 7.67
CA VAL A 306 0.19 8.48 8.37
C VAL A 306 -1.28 8.11 8.42
N VAL A 307 -1.67 7.00 7.79
CA VAL A 307 -3.04 6.49 7.80
C VAL A 307 -3.01 5.02 8.19
N PHE A 308 -3.84 4.62 9.16
CA PHE A 308 -3.92 3.26 9.66
C PHE A 308 -5.35 2.83 9.99
N ALA A 309 -5.50 1.53 10.21
CA ALA A 309 -6.73 0.91 10.66
C ALA A 309 -6.45 -0.05 11.83
N ASN A 310 -7.23 0.10 12.90
CA ASN A 310 -7.11 -0.66 14.13
C ASN A 310 -8.38 -1.48 14.37
N LEU A 311 -8.23 -2.66 14.96
CA LEU A 311 -9.36 -3.46 15.39
C LEU A 311 -9.48 -3.55 16.93
N ALA A 312 -8.43 -3.17 17.65
CA ALA A 312 -8.46 -2.96 19.08
C ALA A 312 -9.25 -1.70 19.44
N TYR A 313 -10.03 -1.75 20.51
CA TYR A 313 -10.48 -0.56 21.24
C TYR A 313 -9.29 0.02 21.99
N VAL A 314 -9.02 1.31 21.78
CA VAL A 314 -7.84 1.99 22.30
C VAL A 314 -8.30 3.08 23.28
N PRO A 315 -8.06 2.94 24.60
CA PRO A 315 -8.49 3.91 25.60
C PRO A 315 -7.90 5.31 25.42
N SER A 316 -8.53 6.33 25.99
CA SER A 316 -7.98 7.70 26.04
C SER A 316 -6.60 7.71 26.72
N GLY A 317 -5.67 8.56 26.26
CA GLY A 317 -4.29 8.61 26.77
C GLY A 317 -3.35 7.56 26.21
N SER A 318 -3.84 6.61 25.40
CA SER A 318 -3.01 5.67 24.62
C SER A 318 -2.14 6.40 23.59
N ARG A 319 -1.15 5.72 23.00
CA ARG A 319 -0.14 6.32 22.13
C ARG A 319 -0.07 5.60 20.79
N VAL A 320 0.08 6.36 19.70
CA VAL A 320 0.44 5.86 18.37
C VAL A 320 1.88 6.26 18.11
N ASP A 321 2.75 5.27 18.03
CA ASP A 321 4.18 5.42 17.78
C ASP A 321 4.49 5.09 16.32
N VAL A 322 5.19 5.98 15.63
CA VAL A 322 5.71 5.77 14.27
C VAL A 322 7.23 5.78 14.32
N THR A 323 7.85 4.68 13.92
CA THR A 323 9.31 4.55 13.88
C THR A 323 9.78 4.63 12.43
N PHE A 324 10.59 5.65 12.15
CA PHE A 324 11.25 5.91 10.88
C PHE A 324 12.57 5.14 10.79
N PRO A 325 13.00 4.73 9.57
CA PRO A 325 14.37 4.30 9.35
C PRO A 325 15.37 5.39 9.78
N SER A 326 16.56 4.99 10.24
CA SER A 326 17.57 5.91 10.80
C SER A 326 18.12 6.96 9.82
N ARG A 327 17.89 6.75 8.51
CA ARG A 327 18.26 7.69 7.44
C ARG A 327 17.39 8.94 7.35
N PHE A 328 16.19 8.91 7.93
CA PHE A 328 15.32 10.08 7.97
C PHE A 328 15.74 10.99 9.12
N ASP A 329 15.72 12.30 8.89
CA ASP A 329 15.84 13.28 9.96
C ASP A 329 14.44 13.81 10.31
N ILE A 330 13.98 13.40 11.50
CA ILE A 330 12.68 13.80 12.06
C ILE A 330 12.83 14.80 13.22
N SER A 331 14.03 15.37 13.43
CA SER A 331 14.31 16.25 14.58
C SER A 331 13.42 17.50 14.62
N GLY A 332 13.00 17.99 13.46
CA GLY A 332 12.08 19.12 13.32
C GLY A 332 10.60 18.74 13.32
N ALA A 333 10.25 17.45 13.47
CA ALA A 333 8.91 16.98 13.17
C ALA A 333 7.83 17.59 14.10
N THR A 334 6.67 17.91 13.54
CA THR A 334 5.50 18.41 14.28
C THR A 334 4.23 17.71 13.82
N LEU A 335 3.20 17.69 14.67
CA LEU A 335 1.91 17.08 14.34
C LEU A 335 0.95 18.10 13.73
N SER A 336 0.28 17.74 12.64
CA SER A 336 -0.85 18.50 12.09
C SER A 336 -1.94 17.57 11.52
N HIS A 337 -3.10 18.13 11.19
CA HIS A 337 -4.19 17.46 10.46
C HIS A 337 -4.56 16.06 10.98
N ILE A 338 -5.27 16.03 12.10
CA ILE A 338 -5.78 14.79 12.70
C ILE A 338 -7.11 14.39 12.04
N THR A 339 -7.25 13.13 11.63
CA THR A 339 -8.44 12.57 10.97
C THR A 339 -8.90 11.31 11.69
N ASN A 340 -10.20 11.24 12.04
CA ASN A 340 -10.81 10.09 12.74
C ASN A 340 -10.07 9.66 14.02
N LEU A 341 -9.46 10.63 14.71
CA LEU A 341 -8.77 10.47 15.98
C LEU A 341 -9.15 11.67 16.88
N PRO A 342 -9.02 11.55 18.21
CA PRO A 342 -9.27 12.65 19.13
C PRO A 342 -8.34 13.82 18.80
N SER A 343 -8.86 15.04 18.82
CA SER A 343 -8.06 16.27 18.63
C SER A 343 -7.82 17.02 19.94
N VAL A 344 -8.75 16.91 20.89
CA VAL A 344 -8.66 17.57 22.20
C VAL A 344 -7.71 16.82 23.12
N ASN A 345 -6.72 17.53 23.69
CA ASN A 345 -5.64 16.97 24.52
C ASN A 345 -4.73 15.96 23.82
N THR A 346 -4.77 15.90 22.48
CA THR A 346 -3.80 15.11 21.72
C THR A 346 -2.46 15.82 21.73
N ALA A 347 -1.40 15.09 22.07
CA ALA A 347 -0.06 15.63 22.23
C ALA A 347 0.94 14.91 21.32
N PHE A 348 1.97 15.64 20.89
CA PHE A 348 3.04 15.11 20.05
C PHE A 348 4.39 15.21 20.77
N SER A 349 5.23 14.20 20.60
CA SER A 349 6.59 14.19 21.11
C SER A 349 7.49 13.30 20.27
N LEU A 350 8.77 13.66 20.17
CA LEU A 350 9.82 12.76 19.68
C LEU A 350 10.41 11.99 20.86
N THR A 351 10.37 10.66 20.80
CA THR A 351 10.88 9.79 21.87
C THR A 351 12.30 9.31 21.61
N SER A 352 12.75 9.38 20.35
CA SER A 352 14.13 9.17 19.91
C SER A 352 14.34 9.95 18.61
N SER A 353 15.56 9.88 18.04
CA SER A 353 15.85 10.43 16.71
C SER A 353 15.11 9.75 15.55
N THR A 354 14.41 8.65 15.80
CA THR A 354 13.67 7.88 14.78
C THR A 354 12.20 7.64 15.13
N LYS A 355 11.78 7.93 16.37
CA LYS A 355 10.46 7.54 16.87
C LYS A 355 9.60 8.74 17.24
N ALA A 356 8.59 8.99 16.41
CA ALA A 356 7.56 10.00 16.60
C ALA A 356 6.36 9.41 17.35
N ARG A 357 5.88 10.09 18.38
CA ARG A 357 4.78 9.63 19.25
C ARG A 357 3.63 10.63 19.24
N VAL A 358 2.43 10.12 19.00
CA VAL A 358 1.16 10.83 19.17
C VAL A 358 0.42 10.24 20.36
N THR A 359 0.29 11.00 21.45
CA THR A 359 -0.55 10.63 22.60
C THR A 359 -1.98 11.04 22.31
N LEU A 360 -2.88 10.07 22.26
CA LEU A 360 -4.30 10.24 21.97
C LEU A 360 -5.01 10.96 23.11
N GLY A 361 -5.90 11.87 22.74
CA GLY A 361 -6.59 12.77 23.65
C GLY A 361 -7.67 12.15 24.55
N ASN A 362 -8.70 12.96 24.84
CA ASN A 362 -9.69 12.71 25.89
C ASN A 362 -10.74 11.63 25.59
N THR A 363 -10.84 11.11 24.37
CA THR A 363 -11.81 10.08 23.99
C THR A 363 -11.11 8.81 23.50
N ALA A 364 -11.71 7.66 23.78
CA ALA A 364 -11.23 6.39 23.25
C ALA A 364 -11.38 6.31 21.72
N VAL A 365 -10.47 5.59 21.09
CA VAL A 365 -10.49 5.28 19.66
C VAL A 365 -11.09 3.89 19.47
N LEU A 366 -12.24 3.83 18.83
CA LEU A 366 -12.94 2.59 18.53
C LEU A 366 -12.22 1.78 17.44
N PRO A 367 -12.57 0.51 17.21
CA PRO A 367 -12.18 -0.21 16.01
C PRO A 367 -12.64 0.52 14.73
N GLY A 368 -11.81 0.57 13.69
CA GLY A 368 -12.17 1.21 12.42
C GLY A 368 -10.99 1.51 11.50
N SER A 369 -11.29 2.09 10.34
CA SER A 369 -10.32 2.45 9.30
C SER A 369 -10.25 3.96 9.06
N GLY A 370 -9.29 4.39 8.23
CA GLY A 370 -9.16 5.79 7.82
C GLY A 370 -8.74 6.73 8.96
N ARG A 371 -8.05 6.21 9.98
CA ARG A 371 -7.49 7.00 11.07
C ARG A 371 -6.14 7.53 10.64
N GLY A 372 -5.85 8.79 10.91
CA GLY A 372 -4.59 9.33 10.46
C GLY A 372 -4.24 10.69 10.99
N PHE A 373 -3.00 11.07 10.74
CA PHE A 373 -2.44 12.37 11.06
C PHE A 373 -1.30 12.71 10.09
N LYS A 374 -0.90 13.97 10.05
CA LYS A 374 0.27 14.41 9.30
C LYS A 374 1.43 14.73 10.24
N LEU A 375 2.61 14.22 9.90
CA LEU A 375 3.87 14.63 10.51
C LEU A 375 4.56 15.61 9.58
N GLN A 376 4.74 16.85 10.01
CA GLN A 376 5.36 17.90 9.20
C GLN A 376 6.85 17.98 9.46
N ASN A 377 7.59 18.72 8.63
CA ASN A 377 8.99 19.06 8.84
C ASN A 377 9.94 17.85 8.94
N ILE A 378 9.68 16.80 8.17
CA ILE A 378 10.57 15.64 8.06
C ILE A 378 11.49 15.83 6.87
N ILE A 379 12.80 15.64 7.05
CA ILE A 379 13.76 15.72 5.95
C ILE A 379 13.90 14.33 5.33
N ASN A 380 13.63 14.25 4.02
CA ASN A 380 13.83 13.03 3.26
C ASN A 380 15.33 12.65 3.19
N PRO A 381 15.65 11.35 3.22
CA PRO A 381 17.01 10.86 2.97
C PRO A 381 17.44 11.12 1.51
N GLY A 382 18.64 10.66 1.14
CA GLY A 382 19.03 10.53 -0.26
C GLY A 382 18.08 9.63 -1.07
N SER A 383 18.29 9.56 -2.38
CA SER A 383 17.43 8.83 -3.30
C SER A 383 17.56 7.31 -3.16
N SER A 384 16.45 6.59 -3.22
CA SER A 384 16.41 5.13 -3.17
C SER A 384 16.76 4.48 -4.51
N CYS A 385 16.78 5.27 -5.58
CA CYS A 385 17.09 4.86 -6.95
C CYS A 385 17.82 5.99 -7.70
N ASP A 386 18.35 5.69 -8.87
CA ASP A 386 19.04 6.66 -9.73
C ASP A 386 18.10 7.32 -10.75
N GLN A 387 16.99 7.90 -10.28
CA GLN A 387 15.95 8.49 -11.13
C GLN A 387 15.54 9.88 -10.63
N PHE A 388 15.12 10.75 -11.56
CA PHE A 388 14.56 12.08 -11.26
C PHE A 388 13.02 12.08 -11.22
N ILE A 389 12.39 11.02 -11.72
CA ILE A 389 10.93 10.90 -11.87
C ILE A 389 10.48 9.69 -11.06
N VAL A 390 9.49 9.90 -10.18
CA VAL A 390 9.10 8.92 -9.15
C VAL A 390 8.52 7.65 -9.78
N GLU A 391 7.79 7.77 -10.88
CA GLU A 391 7.18 6.66 -11.62
C GLU A 391 8.21 5.68 -12.20
N TYR A 392 9.46 6.12 -12.40
CA TYR A 392 10.55 5.26 -12.86
C TYR A 392 11.37 4.66 -11.71
N CYS A 393 11.07 5.03 -10.46
CA CYS A 393 11.78 4.57 -9.27
C CYS A 393 11.13 3.31 -8.70
N THR A 394 11.69 2.14 -8.99
CA THR A 394 11.17 0.85 -8.49
C THR A 394 11.66 0.49 -7.09
N SER A 395 12.77 1.11 -6.65
CA SER A 395 13.35 0.86 -5.33
C SER A 395 12.75 1.79 -4.29
N THR A 396 12.26 1.23 -3.18
CA THR A 396 11.75 1.98 -2.03
C THR A 396 12.73 1.92 -0.87
N TRP A 397 12.62 2.88 0.06
CA TRP A 397 13.36 2.79 1.32
C TRP A 397 12.84 1.69 2.25
N GLU A 398 13.58 1.44 3.33
CA GLU A 398 13.26 0.46 4.36
C GLU A 398 11.88 0.69 4.97
N SER A 399 11.30 -0.35 5.57
CA SER A 399 9.98 -0.27 6.16
C SER A 399 9.95 0.59 7.43
N TYR A 400 8.82 1.24 7.64
CA TYR A 400 8.47 1.89 8.90
C TYR A 400 7.81 0.88 9.85
N THR A 401 7.75 1.22 11.14
CA THR A 401 6.93 0.51 12.13
C THR A 401 5.87 1.44 12.69
N VAL A 402 4.64 0.96 12.82
CA VAL A 402 3.55 1.65 13.53
C VAL A 402 3.07 0.78 14.68
N THR A 403 3.06 1.33 15.89
CA THR A 403 2.68 0.61 17.12
C THR A 403 1.65 1.41 17.89
N ILE A 404 0.54 0.78 18.29
CA ILE A 404 -0.44 1.35 19.21
C ILE A 404 -0.18 0.77 20.60
N THR A 405 0.03 1.66 21.57
CA THR A 405 0.34 1.28 22.97
C THR A 405 -0.57 2.01 23.95
N ASP A 406 -0.68 1.50 25.18
CA ASP A 406 -1.28 2.26 26.29
C ASP A 406 -0.34 3.34 26.84
N SER A 407 -0.72 4.00 27.94
CA SER A 407 0.11 5.02 28.57
C SER A 407 1.45 4.50 29.10
N GLY A 408 1.52 3.21 29.44
CA GLY A 408 2.72 2.52 29.96
C GLY A 408 3.61 1.90 28.88
N GLY A 409 3.18 1.89 27.62
CA GLY A 409 3.92 1.30 26.51
C GLY A 409 3.58 -0.16 26.23
N ASN A 410 2.56 -0.74 26.88
CA ASN A 410 2.07 -2.08 26.56
C ASN A 410 1.33 -2.04 25.21
N VAL A 411 1.50 -3.09 24.39
CA VAL A 411 1.07 -3.05 22.98
C VAL A 411 -0.36 -3.56 22.80
N PHE A 412 -1.18 -2.81 22.07
CA PHE A 412 -2.46 -3.29 21.54
C PHE A 412 -2.26 -3.95 20.18
N GLU A 413 -1.76 -3.17 19.22
CA GLU A 413 -1.58 -3.57 17.84
C GLU A 413 -0.27 -3.01 17.27
N GLU A 414 0.41 -3.77 16.42
CA GLU A 414 1.65 -3.35 15.77
C GLU A 414 1.69 -3.79 14.31
N LEU A 415 2.30 -2.98 13.44
CA LEU A 415 2.72 -3.37 12.10
C LEU A 415 4.19 -3.00 11.92
N THR A 416 5.05 -4.00 11.92
CA THR A 416 6.52 -3.87 11.89
C THR A 416 7.07 -3.62 10.49
N THR A 417 6.28 -3.86 9.45
CA THR A 417 6.69 -3.76 8.05
C THR A 417 5.69 -2.93 7.24
N VAL A 418 5.64 -1.63 7.53
CA VAL A 418 4.92 -0.67 6.69
C VAL A 418 5.82 -0.29 5.52
N ALA A 419 5.36 -0.52 4.29
CA ALA A 419 6.17 -0.30 3.09
C ALA A 419 6.70 1.15 3.00
N GLY A 420 7.98 1.26 2.64
CA GLY A 420 8.63 2.54 2.35
C GLY A 420 8.10 3.21 1.09
N ALA A 421 8.40 4.50 0.92
CA ALA A 421 8.15 5.22 -0.32
C ALA A 421 9.41 5.26 -1.21
N PRO A 422 9.26 5.31 -2.55
CA PRO A 422 10.39 5.63 -3.44
C PRO A 422 10.81 7.09 -3.23
N ILE A 423 12.11 7.38 -3.19
CA ILE A 423 12.63 8.75 -3.10
C ILE A 423 13.57 8.99 -4.28
N VAL A 424 13.33 10.06 -5.04
CA VAL A 424 14.07 10.40 -6.25
C VAL A 424 15.09 11.51 -6.00
N LYS A 425 16.20 11.47 -6.74
CA LYS A 425 17.23 12.51 -6.70
C LYS A 425 16.72 13.78 -7.37
N LYS A 426 17.16 14.94 -6.92
CA LYS A 426 16.77 16.26 -7.46
C LYS A 426 17.79 16.79 -8.47
N PRO A 427 17.39 17.57 -9.49
CA PRO A 427 18.35 18.31 -10.28
C PRO A 427 19.11 19.30 -9.41
N LEU A 428 20.44 19.25 -9.45
CA LEU A 428 21.28 20.24 -8.81
C LEU A 428 21.20 21.55 -9.61
N LEU A 429 21.00 22.69 -8.93
CA LEU A 429 20.76 23.98 -9.57
C LEU A 429 21.93 24.41 -10.45
N HIS A 430 23.14 24.24 -9.91
CA HIS A 430 24.38 24.44 -10.66
C HIS A 430 25.41 23.43 -10.16
N GLY A 431 26.14 22.84 -11.09
CA GLY A 431 27.33 22.05 -10.81
C GLY A 431 28.34 22.37 -11.89
N ARG A 432 29.62 22.45 -11.55
CA ARG A 432 30.68 22.60 -12.53
C ARG A 432 32.01 22.11 -12.02
N VAL A 433 32.77 21.47 -12.90
CA VAL A 433 34.15 21.08 -12.65
C VAL A 433 35.03 21.78 -13.68
N ARG A 434 36.07 22.49 -13.22
CA ARG A 434 37.01 23.25 -14.07
C ARG A 434 38.45 22.87 -13.73
N PRO A 435 39.14 22.09 -14.58
CA PRO A 435 40.58 21.91 -14.48
C PRO A 435 41.33 23.23 -14.67
N LEU A 436 42.41 23.45 -13.92
CA LEU A 436 43.23 24.67 -14.03
C LEU A 436 44.01 24.69 -15.35
N LEU A 437 44.67 23.58 -15.67
CA LEU A 437 45.39 23.41 -16.93
C LEU A 437 44.48 22.79 -17.99
N LYS A 438 44.77 23.12 -19.25
CA LYS A 438 44.03 22.64 -20.44
C LYS A 438 44.94 21.90 -21.43
N THR A 439 46.21 21.73 -21.10
CA THR A 439 47.13 20.92 -21.92
C THR A 439 46.75 19.45 -21.79
N PRO A 440 46.73 18.66 -22.87
CA PRO A 440 46.35 17.24 -22.80
C PRO A 440 47.27 16.42 -21.89
N ASN A 441 46.74 15.37 -21.26
CA ASN A 441 47.50 14.41 -20.43
C ASN A 441 48.39 15.07 -19.37
N THR A 442 47.94 16.19 -18.79
CA THR A 442 48.72 17.01 -17.85
C THR A 442 48.11 16.95 -16.46
N LEU A 443 48.95 16.69 -15.46
CA LEU A 443 48.55 16.74 -14.06
C LEU A 443 48.18 18.17 -13.65
N THR A 444 47.02 18.34 -13.01
CA THR A 444 46.46 19.63 -12.66
C THR A 444 45.58 19.55 -11.40
N ILE A 445 45.10 20.70 -10.96
CA ILE A 445 44.04 20.83 -9.96
C ILE A 445 42.71 21.07 -10.67
N ALA A 446 41.60 20.63 -10.10
CA ALA A 446 40.26 20.96 -10.60
C ALA A 446 39.47 21.70 -9.53
N THR A 447 38.81 22.79 -9.92
CA THR A 447 37.85 23.49 -9.09
C THR A 447 36.47 22.88 -9.30
N VAL A 448 35.82 22.47 -8.21
CA VAL A 448 34.43 22.03 -8.19
C VAL A 448 33.59 23.16 -7.60
N THR A 449 32.58 23.61 -8.34
CA THR A 449 31.63 24.64 -7.90
C THR A 449 30.20 24.11 -8.01
N LEU A 450 29.34 24.41 -7.05
CA LEU A 450 27.93 24.02 -7.09
C LEU A 450 27.02 24.99 -6.34
N ASP A 451 25.75 24.95 -6.72
CA ASP A 451 24.63 25.58 -6.04
C ASP A 451 23.60 24.50 -5.70
N THR A 452 23.22 24.43 -4.42
CA THR A 452 22.27 23.44 -3.89
C THR A 452 21.03 24.13 -3.34
N VAL A 453 19.89 23.49 -3.54
CA VAL A 453 18.59 23.94 -3.02
C VAL A 453 18.08 23.01 -1.91
N THR A 454 18.95 22.16 -1.39
CA THR A 454 18.70 21.27 -0.25
C THR A 454 19.87 21.34 0.72
N THR A 455 19.67 20.87 1.94
CA THR A 455 20.76 20.81 2.93
C THR A 455 21.62 19.58 2.66
N ILE A 456 22.95 19.75 2.59
CA ILE A 456 23.89 18.63 2.60
C ILE A 456 24.16 18.28 4.07
N PRO A 457 23.75 17.10 4.55
CA PRO A 457 23.81 16.77 5.97
C PRO A 457 25.26 16.52 6.42
N LEU A 458 25.50 16.68 7.72
CA LEU A 458 26.73 16.27 8.39
C LEU A 458 27.03 14.80 8.08
N GLY A 459 28.26 14.50 7.71
CA GLY A 459 28.69 13.18 7.27
C GLY A 459 28.34 12.85 5.82
N GLY A 460 27.51 13.67 5.15
CA GLY A 460 27.22 13.59 3.71
C GLY A 460 28.40 13.97 2.83
N TYR A 461 28.20 13.97 1.51
CA TYR A 461 29.30 14.15 0.55
C TYR A 461 28.97 15.10 -0.60
N ILE A 462 29.99 15.80 -1.09
CA ILE A 462 29.99 16.44 -2.40
C ILE A 462 30.87 15.60 -3.33
N GLU A 463 30.30 15.03 -4.38
CA GLU A 463 31.00 14.20 -5.35
C GLU A 463 31.17 14.94 -6.68
N ALA A 464 32.37 14.89 -7.25
CA ALA A 464 32.63 15.21 -8.65
C ALA A 464 33.09 13.94 -9.38
N VAL A 465 32.37 13.58 -10.43
CA VAL A 465 32.70 12.48 -11.35
C VAL A 465 33.25 13.07 -12.64
N PHE A 466 34.36 12.52 -13.09
CA PHE A 466 35.09 12.96 -14.26
C PHE A 466 34.74 12.03 -15.44
N PRO A 467 34.61 12.58 -16.67
CA PRO A 467 34.31 11.78 -17.84
C PRO A 467 35.47 10.85 -18.22
N ALA A 468 35.20 9.93 -19.14
CA ALA A 468 36.22 9.02 -19.67
C ALA A 468 37.43 9.82 -20.21
N ASP A 469 38.63 9.23 -20.11
CA ASP A 469 39.95 9.81 -20.38
C ASP A 469 40.49 10.82 -19.35
N TYR A 470 39.68 11.38 -18.44
CA TYR A 470 40.24 11.99 -17.23
C TYR A 470 40.72 10.89 -16.29
N SER A 471 41.76 11.17 -15.51
CA SER A 471 42.16 10.28 -14.41
C SER A 471 42.34 11.05 -13.11
N VAL A 472 41.83 10.47 -12.04
CA VAL A 472 42.15 10.87 -10.67
C VAL A 472 43.40 10.09 -10.26
N GLY A 473 44.48 10.81 -9.94
CA GLY A 473 45.78 10.23 -9.64
C GLY A 473 45.78 9.36 -8.38
N ALA A 474 46.74 8.43 -8.32
CA ALA A 474 46.88 7.52 -7.18
C ALA A 474 47.34 8.23 -5.88
N GLY A 475 46.88 7.73 -4.74
CA GLY A 475 47.20 8.24 -3.40
C GLY A 475 46.15 9.20 -2.84
N ALA A 476 46.44 9.81 -1.69
CA ALA A 476 45.51 10.73 -1.02
C ALA A 476 45.28 11.98 -1.87
N ILE A 477 44.00 12.29 -2.14
CA ILE A 477 43.56 13.55 -2.77
C ILE A 477 43.35 14.58 -1.68
N THR A 478 43.78 15.82 -1.93
CA THR A 478 43.64 16.95 -1.03
C THR A 478 42.56 17.89 -1.53
N ALA A 479 41.56 18.18 -0.70
CA ALA A 479 40.65 19.29 -0.92
C ALA A 479 41.21 20.57 -0.28
N SER A 480 41.13 21.69 -0.99
CA SER A 480 41.57 23.01 -0.51
C SER A 480 40.63 24.11 -1.00
N SER A 481 40.87 25.35 -0.58
CA SER A 481 40.08 26.52 -0.99
C SER A 481 38.57 26.36 -0.73
N LEU A 482 38.21 25.84 0.44
CA LEU A 482 36.84 25.58 0.85
C LEU A 482 36.06 26.90 0.98
N VAL A 483 35.01 27.08 0.18
CA VAL A 483 34.09 28.23 0.22
C VAL A 483 32.68 27.71 0.49
N ASN A 484 32.01 28.29 1.50
CA ASN A 484 30.69 27.83 1.98
C ASN A 484 30.66 26.34 2.39
N ILE A 485 31.82 25.79 2.76
CA ILE A 485 32.01 24.43 3.27
C ILE A 485 32.69 24.55 4.63
N PRO A 486 32.23 23.85 5.68
CA PRO A 486 32.90 23.85 6.99
C PRO A 486 34.37 23.44 6.88
N SER A 487 35.25 24.16 7.58
CA SER A 487 36.71 23.94 7.55
C SER A 487 37.15 22.56 8.05
N ALA A 488 36.30 21.87 8.82
CA ALA A 488 36.53 20.49 9.25
C ALA A 488 36.39 19.45 8.12
N SER A 489 35.83 19.83 6.96
CA SER A 489 35.60 18.94 5.81
C SER A 489 36.92 18.73 5.04
N THR A 490 37.70 17.72 5.44
CA THR A 490 39.04 17.47 4.87
C THR A 490 39.20 16.08 4.23
N VAL A 491 38.28 15.15 4.53
CA VAL A 491 38.36 13.77 4.04
C VAL A 491 37.87 13.71 2.61
N VAL A 492 38.78 13.39 1.68
CA VAL A 492 38.45 13.11 0.28
C VAL A 492 38.63 11.62 0.02
N THR A 493 37.55 10.94 -0.35
CA THR A 493 37.64 9.58 -0.91
C THR A 493 37.62 9.68 -2.42
N SER A 494 38.41 8.87 -3.11
CA SER A 494 38.51 8.91 -4.56
C SER A 494 38.42 7.52 -5.18
N THR A 495 37.85 7.48 -6.37
CA THR A 495 37.96 6.38 -7.32
C THR A 495 38.80 6.87 -8.52
N PRO A 496 39.20 6.00 -9.46
CA PRO A 496 39.93 6.45 -10.66
C PRO A 496 39.21 7.54 -11.49
N SER A 497 37.90 7.69 -11.32
CA SER A 497 37.04 8.62 -12.08
C SER A 497 36.17 9.52 -11.20
N SER A 498 36.33 9.53 -9.87
CA SER A 498 35.55 10.43 -9.00
C SER A 498 36.29 10.82 -7.72
N VAL A 499 35.94 11.98 -7.18
CA VAL A 499 36.34 12.46 -5.85
C VAL A 499 35.12 12.85 -5.04
N LYS A 500 35.09 12.45 -3.77
CA LYS A 500 34.02 12.74 -2.81
C LYS A 500 34.61 13.44 -1.59
N LEU A 501 34.21 14.68 -1.37
CA LEU A 501 34.52 15.44 -0.16
C LEU A 501 33.45 15.15 0.90
N GLN A 502 33.86 14.62 2.06
CA GLN A 502 32.94 14.40 3.19
C GLN A 502 32.74 15.70 3.99
N VAL A 503 31.48 16.05 4.24
CA VAL A 503 31.07 17.20 5.04
C VAL A 503 31.23 16.88 6.53
N ALA A 504 31.96 17.71 7.26
CA ALA A 504 32.21 17.53 8.70
C ALA A 504 32.03 18.84 9.49
N GLY A 505 31.78 18.74 10.80
CA GLY A 505 31.61 19.89 11.71
C GLY A 505 30.19 20.47 11.74
N ALA A 506 29.56 20.73 10.58
CA ALA A 506 28.18 21.21 10.49
C ALA A 506 27.53 20.83 9.14
N ASN A 507 26.19 20.90 9.07
CA ASN A 507 25.45 20.78 7.81
C ASN A 507 25.77 21.96 6.87
N ILE A 508 25.75 21.74 5.56
CA ILE A 508 25.78 22.83 4.57
C ILE A 508 24.33 23.15 4.18
N PRO A 509 23.78 24.32 4.55
CA PRO A 509 22.42 24.70 4.19
C PRO A 509 22.31 24.94 2.68
N ALA A 510 21.08 24.93 2.16
CA ALA A 510 20.78 25.34 0.79
C ALA A 510 21.38 26.73 0.49
N THR A 511 22.33 26.79 -0.44
CA THR A 511 23.09 28.02 -0.75
C THR A 511 23.75 27.93 -2.13
N THR A 512 24.22 29.08 -2.61
CA THR A 512 24.96 29.23 -3.86
C THR A 512 26.45 29.47 -3.61
N GLY A 513 27.29 29.20 -4.60
CA GLY A 513 28.72 29.50 -4.57
C GLY A 513 29.52 28.55 -3.68
N ILE A 514 29.04 27.31 -3.48
CA ILE A 514 29.84 26.28 -2.81
C ILE A 514 31.00 25.93 -3.73
N SER A 515 32.23 25.98 -3.23
CA SER A 515 33.42 25.76 -4.06
C SER A 515 34.55 25.11 -3.26
N PHE A 516 35.31 24.24 -3.93
CA PHE A 516 36.57 23.71 -3.44
C PHE A 516 37.47 23.28 -4.60
N THR A 517 38.77 23.14 -4.34
CA THR A 517 39.75 22.61 -5.30
C THR A 517 40.20 21.22 -4.89
N VAL A 518 40.34 20.32 -5.85
CA VAL A 518 40.94 18.98 -5.68
C VAL A 518 42.22 18.86 -6.50
N ASP A 519 43.25 18.24 -5.94
CA ASP A 519 44.51 18.00 -6.62
C ASP A 519 44.52 16.67 -7.39
N LYS A 520 45.65 16.42 -8.07
CA LYS A 520 45.96 15.16 -8.78
C LYS A 520 44.93 14.75 -9.83
N ILE A 521 44.37 15.71 -10.55
CA ILE A 521 43.50 15.43 -11.71
C ILE A 521 44.36 15.48 -12.97
N THR A 522 44.34 14.46 -13.81
CA THR A 522 45.01 14.49 -15.12
C THR A 522 43.98 14.88 -16.17
N THR A 523 44.28 15.93 -16.95
CA THR A 523 43.48 16.34 -18.12
C THR A 523 43.48 15.23 -19.18
N PRO A 524 42.44 15.15 -20.02
CA PRO A 524 42.25 14.01 -20.89
C PRO A 524 42.99 14.19 -22.22
N SER A 525 42.79 13.23 -23.12
CA SER A 525 43.24 13.34 -24.52
C SER A 525 42.45 14.42 -25.27
N ASN A 526 43.00 14.95 -26.39
CA ASN A 526 42.32 15.96 -27.23
C ASN A 526 40.96 15.51 -27.79
N ASN A 527 40.69 14.21 -27.80
CA ASN A 527 39.50 13.60 -28.38
C ASN A 527 38.52 13.10 -27.32
N ALA A 528 38.78 13.36 -26.03
CA ALA A 528 37.95 12.90 -24.95
C ALA A 528 36.54 13.50 -25.01
N VAL A 529 35.56 12.67 -24.69
CA VAL A 529 34.13 13.00 -24.70
C VAL A 529 33.50 12.60 -23.36
N GLY A 530 32.38 13.24 -23.01
CA GLY A 530 31.61 12.92 -21.81
C GLY A 530 31.33 14.15 -20.96
N ASN A 531 30.57 13.96 -19.87
CA ASN A 531 30.14 15.02 -18.99
C ASN A 531 30.79 14.89 -17.61
N PHE A 532 31.08 16.03 -16.98
CA PHE A 532 31.28 16.03 -15.53
C PHE A 532 29.93 15.86 -14.84
N ILE A 533 29.92 15.07 -13.77
CA ILE A 533 28.74 14.92 -12.92
C ILE A 533 29.08 15.46 -11.54
N VAL A 534 28.26 16.37 -11.02
CA VAL A 534 28.38 16.84 -9.64
C VAL A 534 27.16 16.36 -8.86
N ARG A 535 27.40 15.74 -7.71
CA ARG A 535 26.35 15.22 -6.83
C ARG A 535 26.51 15.72 -5.41
N THR A 536 25.40 15.97 -4.74
CA THR A 536 25.34 16.01 -3.27
C THR A 536 24.81 14.67 -2.79
N ARG A 537 25.28 14.18 -1.65
CA ARG A 537 24.91 12.87 -1.10
C ARG A 537 24.62 12.96 0.40
N ASP A 538 23.72 12.09 0.86
CA ASP A 538 23.44 11.89 2.29
C ASP A 538 24.62 11.19 2.99
N ALA A 539 24.56 11.10 4.33
CA ALA A 539 25.60 10.43 5.12
C ALA A 539 25.70 8.91 4.84
N GLY A 540 24.65 8.30 4.30
CA GLY A 540 24.66 6.92 3.80
C GLY A 540 25.20 6.78 2.38
N GLY A 541 25.65 7.87 1.75
CA GLY A 541 26.21 7.90 0.40
C GLY A 541 25.19 7.92 -0.74
N ASN A 542 23.89 8.11 -0.49
CA ASN A 542 22.84 8.14 -1.51
C ASN A 542 22.66 9.55 -2.08
N THR A 543 22.35 9.66 -3.37
CA THR A 543 22.32 10.95 -4.07
C THR A 543 21.15 11.81 -3.59
N ILE A 544 21.41 13.07 -3.24
CA ILE A 544 20.38 14.06 -2.92
C ILE A 544 20.08 14.86 -4.19
N GLU A 545 21.09 15.54 -4.73
CA GLU A 545 21.01 16.24 -6.00
C GLU A 545 22.08 15.77 -6.99
N GLU A 546 21.81 15.94 -8.28
CA GLU A 546 22.75 15.67 -9.36
C GLU A 546 22.64 16.71 -10.48
N SER A 547 23.78 17.18 -10.98
CA SER A 547 23.90 17.85 -12.27
C SER A 547 24.75 16.99 -13.20
N SER A 548 24.20 16.66 -14.37
CA SER A 548 24.82 15.82 -15.41
C SER A 548 25.08 16.56 -16.72
N THR A 549 24.89 17.88 -16.75
CA THR A 549 24.93 18.73 -17.95
C THR A 549 26.08 19.73 -17.95
N VAL A 550 27.22 19.35 -17.38
CA VAL A 550 28.35 20.27 -17.28
C VAL A 550 29.39 19.95 -18.35
N GLY A 551 29.22 20.59 -19.49
CA GLY A 551 30.25 20.72 -20.50
C GLY A 551 31.51 21.34 -19.90
N GLY A 552 32.65 20.68 -20.07
CA GLY A 552 33.94 21.32 -19.91
C GLY A 552 34.15 22.34 -21.03
N GLU A 553 33.57 23.54 -20.94
CA GLU A 553 33.84 24.74 -21.77
C GLU A 553 33.95 24.56 -23.31
N GLY A 554 33.56 23.40 -23.85
CA GLY A 554 33.97 22.94 -25.17
C GLY A 554 33.14 23.54 -26.29
N CYS A 555 31.83 23.30 -26.28
CA CYS A 555 31.00 23.43 -27.47
C CYS A 555 29.81 24.39 -27.38
N THR A 556 29.70 25.21 -26.33
CA THR A 556 28.66 26.26 -26.28
C THR A 556 28.78 27.22 -27.47
N TYR A 557 30.02 27.43 -27.96
CA TYR A 557 30.29 28.23 -29.17
C TYR A 557 29.92 27.55 -30.50
N VAL A 558 29.65 26.23 -30.49
CA VAL A 558 29.13 25.45 -31.63
C VAL A 558 27.77 24.83 -31.28
N ASN A 559 26.94 25.61 -30.56
CA ASN A 559 25.55 25.29 -30.22
C ASN A 559 25.35 23.91 -29.58
N ASP A 560 26.33 23.45 -28.79
CA ASP A 560 26.34 22.13 -28.15
C ASP A 560 26.00 20.99 -29.14
N CYS A 561 26.59 21.08 -30.34
CA CYS A 561 26.38 20.14 -31.44
C CYS A 561 24.90 19.99 -31.85
N SER A 562 24.08 21.00 -31.55
CA SER A 562 22.64 21.07 -31.81
C SER A 562 21.87 19.83 -31.34
N GLY A 563 22.40 19.10 -30.34
CA GLY A 563 21.86 17.81 -29.89
C GLY A 563 21.99 16.65 -30.89
N HIS A 564 22.74 16.83 -31.98
CA HIS A 564 22.93 15.87 -33.06
C HIS A 564 24.37 15.39 -33.21
N GLY A 565 25.19 15.55 -32.16
CA GLY A 565 26.55 15.04 -32.12
C GLY A 565 27.12 15.07 -30.71
N THR A 566 28.34 14.55 -30.59
CA THR A 566 29.09 14.52 -29.34
C THR A 566 30.19 15.58 -29.37
N CYS A 567 30.23 16.44 -28.35
CA CYS A 567 31.26 17.47 -28.20
C CYS A 567 32.55 16.89 -27.62
N THR A 568 33.70 17.25 -28.20
CA THR A 568 35.01 16.98 -27.60
C THR A 568 35.38 18.00 -26.52
N LEU A 569 35.90 17.52 -25.38
CA LEU A 569 36.14 18.33 -24.18
C LEU A 569 37.30 19.34 -24.30
N LEU A 570 38.29 19.07 -25.15
CA LEU A 570 39.47 19.93 -25.32
C LEU A 570 39.51 20.64 -26.68
N SER A 571 39.17 19.94 -27.76
CA SER A 571 39.28 20.46 -29.13
C SER A 571 38.07 21.29 -29.59
N LYS A 572 36.95 21.30 -28.84
CA LYS A 572 35.75 22.11 -29.12
C LYS A 572 35.09 21.80 -30.47
N ILE A 573 35.19 20.55 -30.92
CA ILE A 573 34.67 20.09 -32.21
C ILE A 573 33.49 19.15 -31.95
N CYS A 574 32.46 19.25 -32.79
CA CYS A 574 31.34 18.32 -32.78
C CYS A 574 31.62 17.11 -33.69
N ILE A 575 31.42 15.92 -33.14
CA ILE A 575 31.37 14.67 -33.90
C ILE A 575 29.89 14.36 -34.15
N CYS A 576 29.39 14.67 -35.35
CA CYS A 576 27.97 14.54 -35.69
C CYS A 576 27.52 13.10 -35.87
N ASN A 577 26.24 12.86 -35.56
CA ASN A 577 25.55 11.60 -35.82
C ASN A 577 25.30 11.41 -37.32
N THR A 578 25.13 10.17 -37.77
CA THR A 578 24.81 9.82 -39.16
C THR A 578 23.57 10.58 -39.64
N GLY A 579 23.63 11.16 -40.84
CA GLY A 579 22.58 12.00 -41.41
C GLY A 579 22.58 13.46 -40.94
N TRP A 580 23.55 13.87 -40.10
CA TRP A 580 23.75 15.26 -39.65
C TRP A 580 25.15 15.78 -39.97
N GLY A 581 25.90 15.10 -40.84
CA GLY A 581 27.28 15.44 -41.17
C GLY A 581 28.30 14.58 -40.45
N ALA A 582 27.96 13.31 -40.14
CA ALA A 582 28.94 12.35 -39.64
C ALA A 582 30.13 12.20 -40.61
N PRO A 583 31.30 11.75 -40.14
CA PRO A 583 32.43 11.44 -41.01
C PRO A 583 32.08 10.48 -42.16
N THR A 584 31.15 9.56 -41.91
CA THR A 584 30.66 8.57 -42.89
C THR A 584 29.64 9.11 -43.90
N ASP A 585 29.04 10.27 -43.65
CA ASP A 585 28.05 10.86 -44.56
C ASP A 585 28.73 11.38 -45.84
N VAL A 586 28.09 11.22 -47.00
CA VAL A 586 28.61 11.73 -48.28
C VAL A 586 27.83 12.98 -48.66
N ALA A 587 28.42 14.15 -48.44
CA ALA A 587 27.86 15.45 -48.81
C ALA A 587 28.98 16.48 -49.01
N ASP A 588 28.73 17.45 -49.88
CA ASP A 588 29.67 18.54 -50.17
C ASP A 588 29.81 19.51 -48.99
N TYR A 589 28.76 19.61 -48.16
CA TYR A 589 28.75 20.47 -46.97
C TYR A 589 28.19 19.71 -45.76
N LYS A 590 28.89 19.84 -44.62
CA LYS A 590 28.50 19.29 -43.31
C LYS A 590 28.58 20.42 -42.28
N SER A 591 27.50 20.66 -41.53
CA SER A 591 27.51 21.76 -40.56
C SER A 591 28.42 21.45 -39.38
N PRO A 592 29.32 22.37 -38.97
CA PRO A 592 30.23 22.17 -37.84
C PRO A 592 29.55 21.97 -36.47
N ASP A 593 28.28 22.39 -36.34
CA ASP A 593 27.45 22.28 -35.13
C ASP A 593 26.36 21.20 -35.26
N CYS A 594 26.43 20.35 -36.28
CA CYS A 594 25.45 19.31 -36.59
C CYS A 594 24.00 19.80 -36.74
N SER A 595 23.77 21.09 -37.05
CA SER A 595 22.43 21.68 -37.16
C SER A 595 21.69 21.36 -38.47
N THR A 596 22.38 20.83 -39.49
CA THR A 596 21.80 20.57 -40.81
C THR A 596 21.87 19.09 -41.20
N ARG A 597 20.82 18.58 -41.82
CA ARG A 597 20.77 17.21 -42.34
C ARG A 597 21.68 17.02 -43.56
N VAL A 598 22.14 15.78 -43.73
CA VAL A 598 22.69 15.23 -44.97
C VAL A 598 21.67 14.27 -45.58
N CYS A 599 21.45 14.38 -46.89
CA CYS A 599 20.53 13.54 -47.62
C CYS A 599 21.18 12.23 -48.09
N SER A 600 20.35 11.28 -48.50
CA SER A 600 20.84 10.02 -49.09
C SER A 600 21.71 10.28 -50.31
N SER A 601 22.75 9.48 -50.44
CA SER A 601 23.70 9.54 -51.56
C SER A 601 23.66 8.23 -52.35
N SER A 602 23.93 8.34 -53.64
CA SER A 602 24.08 7.21 -54.55
C SER A 602 24.94 7.66 -55.73
N TYR A 603 25.21 6.76 -56.67
CA TYR A 603 26.06 7.05 -57.82
C TYR A 603 25.52 8.25 -58.62
N ALA A 604 26.41 9.16 -59.00
CA ALA A 604 26.06 10.34 -59.78
C ALA A 604 25.47 9.95 -61.14
N TRP A 605 24.47 10.70 -61.61
CA TRP A 605 24.00 10.61 -63.00
C TRP A 605 24.97 11.23 -63.99
N ASN A 606 25.79 12.17 -63.54
CA ASN A 606 26.82 12.84 -64.31
C ASN A 606 28.09 12.87 -63.46
N SER A 607 29.11 12.11 -63.87
CA SER A 607 30.45 12.20 -63.29
C SER A 607 31.49 12.38 -64.38
N ILE A 608 32.64 12.92 -63.99
CA ILE A 608 33.80 12.95 -64.87
C ILE A 608 34.25 11.49 -65.09
N PRO A 609 34.39 11.01 -66.35
CA PRO A 609 34.86 9.65 -66.61
C PRO A 609 36.25 9.42 -66.02
N THR A 610 36.43 8.29 -65.36
CA THR A 610 37.70 7.91 -64.74
C THR A 610 38.59 7.07 -65.67
N SER A 611 38.01 6.49 -66.73
CA SER A 611 38.72 5.79 -67.80
C SER A 611 37.96 5.83 -69.13
N THR A 612 38.53 5.28 -70.21
CA THR A 612 37.85 5.15 -71.51
C THR A 612 36.60 4.28 -71.46
N THR A 613 36.45 3.45 -70.44
CA THR A 613 35.30 2.55 -70.25
C THR A 613 34.62 2.73 -68.89
N THR A 614 34.94 3.76 -68.09
CA THR A 614 34.38 3.90 -66.74
C THR A 614 33.87 5.32 -66.46
N ALA A 615 32.59 5.42 -66.10
CA ALA A 615 31.90 6.63 -65.67
C ALA A 615 30.77 6.26 -64.69
N HIS A 616 30.14 7.27 -64.07
CA HIS A 616 29.04 7.10 -63.09
C HIS A 616 29.41 6.28 -61.84
N ASP A 617 30.68 6.29 -61.44
CA ASP A 617 31.27 5.51 -60.34
C ASP A 617 31.42 6.30 -59.03
N THR A 618 31.15 7.60 -59.04
CA THR A 618 31.27 8.49 -57.87
C THR A 618 29.94 8.59 -57.14
N VAL A 619 29.94 8.39 -55.81
CA VAL A 619 28.76 8.57 -54.95
C VAL A 619 28.65 10.03 -54.54
N VAL A 620 27.48 10.63 -54.78
CA VAL A 620 27.18 12.03 -54.43
C VAL A 620 25.80 12.13 -53.79
N GLU A 621 25.60 13.19 -53.01
CA GLU A 621 24.31 13.49 -52.40
C GLU A 621 23.23 13.68 -53.49
N CYS A 622 22.08 13.03 -53.31
CA CYS A 622 20.98 13.05 -54.27
C CYS A 622 21.36 12.65 -55.71
N SER A 623 22.39 11.81 -55.89
CA SER A 623 22.89 11.34 -57.20
C SER A 623 23.17 12.47 -58.20
N GLY A 624 23.32 13.72 -57.75
CA GLY A 624 23.46 14.90 -58.60
C GLY A 624 22.19 15.29 -59.37
N MET A 625 21.06 14.61 -59.14
CA MET A 625 19.76 14.86 -59.81
C MET A 625 18.67 15.31 -58.84
N GLY A 626 19.08 15.97 -57.76
CA GLY A 626 18.16 16.60 -56.83
C GLY A 626 18.86 17.60 -55.93
N VAL A 627 18.05 18.36 -55.20
CA VAL A 627 18.52 19.29 -54.17
C VAL A 627 18.21 18.70 -52.80
N CYS A 628 19.23 18.60 -51.95
CA CYS A 628 19.04 18.13 -50.58
C CYS A 628 18.25 19.15 -49.76
N ASN A 629 17.13 18.73 -49.16
CA ASN A 629 16.46 19.50 -48.13
C ASN A 629 17.21 19.31 -46.80
N ARG A 630 18.02 20.31 -46.43
CA ARG A 630 18.85 20.32 -45.20
C ARG A 630 18.06 20.28 -43.89
N VAL A 631 16.74 20.48 -43.92
CA VAL A 631 15.87 20.34 -42.73
C VAL A 631 15.28 18.93 -42.64
N ALA A 632 14.81 18.38 -43.76
CA ALA A 632 14.16 17.07 -43.79
C ALA A 632 15.15 15.90 -43.92
N GLY A 633 16.32 16.12 -44.53
CA GLY A 633 17.26 15.05 -44.91
C GLY A 633 16.79 14.25 -46.13
N THR A 634 15.87 14.80 -46.92
CA THR A 634 15.31 14.15 -48.12
C THR A 634 15.71 14.89 -49.38
N CYS A 635 15.97 14.13 -50.44
CA CYS A 635 16.28 14.67 -51.76
C CYS A 635 15.00 15.13 -52.47
N LYS A 636 14.99 16.39 -52.92
CA LYS A 636 13.98 16.88 -53.86
C LYS A 636 14.50 16.64 -55.27
N CYS A 637 14.04 15.57 -55.91
CA CYS A 637 14.49 15.17 -57.23
C CYS A 637 14.04 16.15 -58.32
N PHE A 638 14.87 16.30 -59.35
CA PHE A 638 14.49 17.02 -60.55
C PHE A 638 13.44 16.23 -61.35
N PRO A 639 12.62 16.91 -62.18
CA PRO A 639 11.59 16.24 -62.98
C PRO A 639 12.16 15.07 -63.80
N GLY A 640 11.48 13.93 -63.75
CA GLY A 640 11.91 12.70 -64.42
C GLY A 640 12.82 11.81 -63.58
N PHE A 641 13.22 12.23 -62.37
CA PHE A 641 14.01 11.42 -61.44
C PHE A 641 13.25 11.18 -60.14
N GLU A 642 13.50 10.02 -59.53
CA GLU A 642 12.90 9.59 -58.28
C GLU A 642 13.83 8.64 -57.51
N GLY A 643 13.36 8.16 -56.36
CA GLY A 643 14.17 7.40 -55.40
C GLY A 643 14.64 8.28 -54.26
N SER A 644 15.12 7.67 -53.17
CA SER A 644 15.52 8.39 -51.96
C SER A 644 16.74 9.30 -52.19
N ALA A 645 17.55 8.96 -53.19
CA ALA A 645 18.70 9.73 -53.63
C ALA A 645 18.53 10.21 -55.09
N CYS A 646 17.32 10.22 -55.66
CA CYS A 646 17.10 10.57 -57.07
C CYS A 646 17.89 9.68 -58.05
N GLU A 647 18.13 8.43 -57.65
CA GLU A 647 19.06 7.52 -58.29
C GLU A 647 18.50 6.83 -59.54
N ARG A 648 17.18 6.90 -59.76
CA ARG A 648 16.47 6.27 -60.88
C ARG A 648 15.56 7.26 -61.63
N MET A 649 15.33 7.01 -62.91
CA MET A 649 14.35 7.77 -63.70
C MET A 649 12.93 7.26 -63.40
N SER A 650 11.97 8.18 -63.33
CA SER A 650 10.55 7.87 -63.24
C SER A 650 10.01 7.33 -64.56
N CYS A 651 9.07 6.40 -64.50
CA CYS A 651 8.34 5.98 -65.70
C CYS A 651 7.45 7.11 -66.24
N PRO A 652 7.40 7.31 -67.58
CA PRO A 652 6.51 8.28 -68.20
C PRO A 652 5.06 8.08 -67.75
N ASN A 653 4.42 9.15 -67.25
CA ASN A 653 3.04 9.17 -66.75
C ASN A 653 2.66 7.97 -65.87
N TRP A 654 3.60 7.39 -65.11
CA TRP A 654 3.35 6.20 -64.29
C TRP A 654 2.74 5.03 -65.09
N CYS A 655 3.13 4.89 -66.35
CA CYS A 655 2.57 3.90 -67.27
C CYS A 655 1.04 4.01 -67.42
N SER A 656 0.49 5.22 -67.20
CA SER A 656 -0.93 5.55 -67.28
C SER A 656 -1.85 4.63 -66.48
N ASP A 657 -1.34 4.00 -65.41
CA ASP A 657 -2.01 2.93 -64.66
C ASP A 657 -2.49 1.74 -65.53
N ARG A 658 -1.84 1.54 -66.69
CA ARG A 658 -2.12 0.49 -67.69
C ARG A 658 -0.84 -0.29 -68.07
N GLY A 659 0.13 -0.30 -67.17
CA GLY A 659 1.36 -1.03 -67.36
C GLY A 659 2.21 -1.06 -66.09
N THR A 660 3.23 -1.89 -66.11
CA THR A 660 4.19 -2.04 -65.02
C THR A 660 5.46 -1.23 -65.32
N CYS A 661 5.86 -0.39 -64.38
CA CYS A 661 7.12 0.34 -64.44
C CYS A 661 8.29 -0.59 -64.07
N MET A 662 9.23 -0.80 -65.00
CA MET A 662 10.32 -1.76 -64.86
C MET A 662 11.65 -1.14 -65.34
N SER A 663 12.78 -1.57 -64.76
CA SER A 663 14.10 -1.14 -65.24
C SER A 663 14.42 -1.71 -66.61
N MET A 664 15.36 -1.12 -67.35
CA MET A 664 15.79 -1.64 -68.66
C MET A 664 16.26 -3.10 -68.59
N ARG A 665 16.99 -3.47 -67.53
CA ARG A 665 17.38 -4.87 -67.26
C ARG A 665 16.16 -5.78 -67.19
N SER A 666 15.19 -5.41 -66.36
CA SER A 666 14.00 -6.21 -66.13
C SER A 666 13.12 -6.30 -67.38
N ILE A 667 12.99 -5.21 -68.14
CA ILE A 667 12.24 -5.19 -69.39
C ILE A 667 12.84 -6.14 -70.43
N ALA A 668 14.16 -6.16 -70.60
CA ALA A 668 14.83 -7.06 -71.56
C ALA A 668 14.52 -8.54 -71.27
N ALA A 669 14.49 -8.91 -69.98
CA ALA A 669 14.22 -10.28 -69.54
C ALA A 669 12.72 -10.62 -69.39
N ALA A 670 11.82 -9.65 -69.54
CA ALA A 670 10.40 -9.81 -69.28
C ALA A 670 9.66 -10.40 -70.50
N ARG A 671 9.06 -11.59 -70.32
CA ARG A 671 8.28 -12.24 -71.39
C ARG A 671 7.08 -11.41 -71.84
N ASN A 672 6.43 -10.70 -70.93
CA ASN A 672 5.29 -9.84 -71.24
C ASN A 672 5.70 -8.52 -71.94
N ALA A 673 6.97 -8.10 -71.86
CA ALA A 673 7.45 -6.91 -72.55
C ALA A 673 7.59 -7.12 -74.06
N GLN A 674 7.96 -8.34 -74.47
CA GLN A 674 8.04 -8.76 -75.87
C GLN A 674 7.51 -10.21 -76.03
N PRO A 675 6.19 -10.45 -75.96
CA PRO A 675 5.60 -11.80 -75.89
C PRO A 675 5.90 -12.72 -77.07
N ILE A 676 6.25 -12.13 -78.21
CA ILE A 676 6.41 -12.83 -79.49
C ILE A 676 7.89 -12.98 -79.87
N SER A 677 8.78 -12.23 -79.22
CA SER A 677 10.23 -12.28 -79.47
C SER A 677 10.93 -13.18 -78.45
N PRO A 678 12.08 -13.79 -78.81
CA PRO A 678 12.94 -14.42 -77.82
C PRO A 678 13.35 -13.42 -76.72
N LEU A 679 13.47 -13.90 -75.48
CA LEU A 679 13.98 -13.07 -74.39
C LEU A 679 15.41 -12.62 -74.69
N THR A 680 15.71 -11.37 -74.35
CA THR A 680 17.06 -10.83 -74.37
C THR A 680 17.51 -10.52 -72.95
N THR A 681 18.79 -10.17 -72.80
CA THR A 681 19.33 -9.71 -71.52
C THR A 681 20.00 -8.36 -71.72
N TYR A 682 19.86 -7.50 -70.71
CA TYR A 682 20.50 -6.20 -70.66
C TYR A 682 21.04 -5.97 -69.26
N GLY A 683 22.28 -5.49 -69.13
CA GLY A 683 22.92 -5.29 -67.83
C GLY A 683 23.96 -6.36 -67.49
N ASP A 684 25.21 -6.17 -67.89
CA ASP A 684 26.35 -7.00 -67.50
C ASP A 684 27.16 -6.37 -66.35
N ASN A 685 27.83 -5.25 -66.59
CA ASN A 685 28.62 -4.49 -65.63
C ASN A 685 28.13 -3.03 -65.57
N ARG A 686 27.64 -2.66 -64.38
CA ARG A 686 27.10 -1.33 -64.04
C ARG A 686 28.07 -0.17 -64.24
N PHE A 687 29.38 -0.42 -64.32
CA PHE A 687 30.38 0.63 -64.43
C PHE A 687 31.11 0.67 -65.77
N SER A 688 30.98 -0.38 -66.60
CA SER A 688 31.74 -0.46 -67.87
C SER A 688 30.92 -0.47 -69.15
N SER A 689 29.66 -0.90 -69.09
CA SER A 689 28.91 -1.23 -70.31
C SER A 689 27.41 -0.98 -70.22
N SER A 690 26.82 -0.92 -69.02
CA SER A 690 25.37 -0.80 -68.85
C SER A 690 24.96 -0.16 -67.51
N TRP A 691 25.45 1.04 -67.25
CA TRP A 691 25.20 1.82 -66.01
C TRP A 691 23.73 2.18 -65.79
N ASP A 692 22.99 2.26 -66.89
CA ASP A 692 21.58 2.60 -67.03
C ASP A 692 20.64 1.41 -66.80
N ALA A 693 21.15 0.17 -66.82
CA ALA A 693 20.34 -1.05 -66.74
C ALA A 693 19.36 -1.09 -65.57
N ASP A 694 19.77 -0.58 -64.40
CA ASP A 694 18.97 -0.55 -63.17
C ASP A 694 18.60 0.89 -62.74
N ARG A 695 18.82 1.88 -63.61
CA ARG A 695 18.58 3.31 -63.32
C ARG A 695 17.56 3.94 -64.27
N ILE A 696 17.47 3.44 -65.50
CA ILE A 696 16.47 3.86 -66.48
C ILE A 696 15.28 2.90 -66.42
N PHE A 697 14.09 3.46 -66.32
CA PHE A 697 12.85 2.71 -66.22
C PHE A 697 11.93 3.03 -67.40
N GLY A 698 11.16 2.03 -67.82
CA GLY A 698 10.16 2.14 -68.87
C GLY A 698 8.90 1.36 -68.51
N CYS A 699 7.89 1.44 -69.39
CA CYS A 699 6.59 0.83 -69.16
C CYS A 699 6.42 -0.44 -69.98
N VAL A 700 5.97 -1.50 -69.31
CA VAL A 700 5.48 -2.73 -69.95
C VAL A 700 3.96 -2.70 -69.88
N CYS A 701 3.30 -2.54 -71.03
CA CYS A 701 1.86 -2.31 -71.08
C CYS A 701 1.04 -3.59 -70.85
N ASP A 702 -0.08 -3.42 -70.17
CA ASP A 702 -0.99 -4.52 -69.84
C ASP A 702 -1.82 -4.94 -71.05
N SER A 703 -2.32 -6.19 -71.01
CA SER A 703 -3.21 -6.72 -72.03
C SER A 703 -4.24 -7.65 -71.41
N SER A 704 -5.54 -7.40 -71.66
CA SER A 704 -6.60 -8.31 -71.23
C SER A 704 -6.73 -9.56 -72.09
N TRP A 705 -6.22 -9.51 -73.33
CA TRP A 705 -6.14 -10.67 -74.21
C TRP A 705 -4.73 -11.28 -74.23
N ALA A 706 -4.69 -12.59 -74.48
CA ALA A 706 -3.45 -13.33 -74.67
C ALA A 706 -2.71 -12.83 -75.92
N VAL A 707 -1.42 -12.53 -75.75
CA VAL A 707 -0.55 -12.02 -76.81
C VAL A 707 0.42 -13.11 -77.23
N GLY A 708 0.38 -13.49 -78.49
CA GLY A 708 1.21 -14.58 -79.01
C GLY A 708 0.80 -15.06 -80.40
N THR A 709 1.29 -16.24 -80.74
CA THR A 709 1.11 -16.87 -82.07
C THR A 709 0.25 -18.12 -82.01
N ALA A 710 -0.28 -18.51 -80.85
CA ALA A 710 -1.14 -19.68 -80.71
C ALA A 710 -2.60 -19.38 -81.12
N SER A 711 -3.41 -20.44 -81.14
CA SER A 711 -4.84 -20.36 -81.47
C SER A 711 -5.58 -19.41 -80.52
N GLY A 712 -6.29 -18.43 -81.07
CA GLY A 712 -7.08 -17.45 -80.32
C GLY A 712 -6.30 -16.26 -79.77
N GLU A 713 -4.98 -16.26 -79.82
CA GLU A 713 -4.12 -15.15 -79.38
C GLU A 713 -4.01 -14.04 -80.43
N LEU A 714 -3.70 -12.82 -79.99
CA LEU A 714 -3.43 -11.68 -80.85
C LEU A 714 -1.94 -11.33 -80.87
N GLN A 715 -1.46 -10.76 -81.97
CA GLN A 715 -0.05 -10.46 -82.16
C GLN A 715 0.40 -9.09 -81.59
N ALA A 716 -0.45 -8.44 -80.80
CA ALA A 716 -0.17 -7.16 -80.13
C ALA A 716 -0.86 -7.10 -78.77
N THR A 717 -0.30 -6.34 -77.83
CA THR A 717 -0.91 -6.06 -76.52
C THR A 717 -2.13 -5.15 -76.67
N GLU A 718 -3.02 -5.13 -75.69
CA GLU A 718 -4.16 -4.20 -75.68
C GLU A 718 -3.75 -2.74 -75.55
N TYR A 719 -2.88 -2.44 -74.57
CA TYR A 719 -2.33 -1.11 -74.37
C TYR A 719 -0.94 -1.01 -75.00
N PHE A 720 -0.60 0.17 -75.52
CA PHE A 720 0.67 0.43 -76.19
C PHE A 720 1.10 1.91 -76.07
N GLY A 721 2.29 2.21 -76.57
CA GLY A 721 2.94 3.52 -76.42
C GLY A 721 3.93 3.55 -75.26
N ALA A 722 4.76 4.59 -75.19
CA ALA A 722 5.84 4.68 -74.20
C ALA A 722 5.34 4.73 -72.74
N ASP A 723 4.11 5.20 -72.54
CA ASP A 723 3.44 5.34 -71.25
C ASP A 723 2.15 4.53 -71.15
N CYS A 724 1.90 3.61 -72.09
CA CYS A 724 0.69 2.78 -72.14
C CYS A 724 -0.64 3.54 -72.23
N SER A 725 -0.62 4.82 -72.63
CA SER A 725 -1.81 5.66 -72.75
C SER A 725 -2.69 5.36 -73.97
N LYS A 726 -2.20 4.56 -74.92
CA LYS A 726 -2.91 4.20 -76.15
C LYS A 726 -3.44 2.77 -76.06
N ARG A 727 -4.60 2.52 -76.67
CA ARG A 727 -5.30 1.24 -76.68
C ARG A 727 -5.67 0.85 -78.12
N HIS A 728 -5.38 -0.38 -78.49
CA HIS A 728 -5.80 -0.92 -79.78
C HIS A 728 -7.32 -1.05 -79.88
N CYS A 729 -7.85 -0.83 -81.08
CA CYS A 729 -9.29 -0.86 -81.32
C CYS A 729 -9.83 -2.29 -81.53
N PRO A 730 -11.16 -2.47 -81.44
CA PRO A 730 -11.82 -3.72 -81.73
C PRO A 730 -11.44 -4.25 -83.11
N ILE A 731 -11.25 -5.56 -83.20
CA ILE A 731 -10.89 -6.24 -84.44
C ILE A 731 -12.11 -6.91 -85.08
N GLY A 732 -12.09 -7.04 -86.41
CA GLY A 732 -13.12 -7.75 -87.14
C GLY A 732 -12.69 -8.04 -88.58
N ASN A 733 -13.44 -8.92 -89.24
CA ASN A 733 -13.21 -9.22 -90.64
C ASN A 733 -13.77 -8.11 -91.51
N ASP A 734 -13.09 -7.78 -92.59
CA ASP A 734 -13.59 -6.83 -93.57
C ASP A 734 -14.85 -7.42 -94.25
N PRO A 735 -16.01 -6.75 -94.20
CA PRO A 735 -17.23 -7.28 -94.79
C PRO A 735 -17.24 -7.30 -96.33
N ASP A 736 -16.31 -6.63 -97.01
CA ASP A 736 -16.29 -6.60 -98.48
C ASP A 736 -15.28 -7.55 -99.11
N THR A 737 -14.49 -8.26 -98.30
CA THR A 737 -13.52 -9.23 -98.79
C THR A 737 -14.04 -10.65 -98.59
N THR A 738 -13.64 -11.55 -99.49
CA THR A 738 -13.93 -12.99 -99.35
C THR A 738 -12.87 -13.72 -98.52
N VAL A 739 -11.78 -13.02 -98.17
CA VAL A 739 -10.68 -13.54 -97.36
C VAL A 739 -10.97 -13.15 -95.92
N ASP A 740 -10.67 -14.05 -94.97
CA ASP A 740 -10.71 -13.69 -93.55
C ASP A 740 -9.38 -13.02 -93.16
N GLU A 741 -9.34 -11.68 -93.13
CA GLU A 741 -8.14 -10.93 -92.72
C GLU A 741 -7.81 -11.12 -91.23
N THR A 742 -8.77 -11.57 -90.42
CA THR A 742 -8.51 -11.87 -89.00
C THR A 742 -7.76 -13.18 -88.83
N ASN A 743 -7.67 -14.03 -89.85
CA ASN A 743 -6.94 -15.29 -89.80
C ASN A 743 -5.43 -15.08 -90.08
N CYS A 744 -4.64 -15.17 -89.02
CA CYS A 744 -3.18 -15.03 -89.08
C CYS A 744 -2.41 -16.35 -89.22
N GLN A 745 -3.10 -17.46 -89.50
CA GLN A 745 -2.44 -18.75 -89.71
C GLN A 745 -1.46 -18.67 -90.88
N GLY A 746 -0.20 -19.01 -90.61
CA GLY A 746 0.88 -18.99 -91.61
C GLY A 746 1.36 -17.59 -92.01
N LYS A 747 0.90 -16.53 -91.34
CA LYS A 747 1.38 -15.15 -91.56
C LYS A 747 2.49 -14.80 -90.56
N THR A 748 3.53 -14.13 -91.03
CA THR A 748 4.59 -13.59 -90.17
C THR A 748 4.07 -12.39 -89.39
N VAL A 749 4.40 -12.33 -88.09
CA VAL A 749 4.03 -11.22 -87.20
C VAL A 749 4.64 -9.92 -87.72
N PRO A 750 3.87 -8.81 -87.81
CA PRO A 750 4.41 -7.51 -88.22
C PRO A 750 5.63 -7.10 -87.39
N GLY A 751 6.76 -6.84 -88.04
CA GLY A 751 8.00 -6.42 -87.39
C GLY A 751 8.79 -7.54 -86.67
N GLY A 752 8.39 -8.81 -86.81
CA GLY A 752 9.07 -9.95 -86.19
C GLY A 752 9.35 -11.10 -87.17
N THR A 753 9.86 -12.21 -86.65
CA THR A 753 10.17 -13.43 -87.43
C THR A 753 9.23 -14.60 -87.11
N ALA A 754 8.40 -14.49 -86.07
CA ALA A 754 7.47 -15.54 -85.66
C ALA A 754 6.29 -15.64 -86.64
N ILE A 755 5.75 -16.85 -86.82
CA ILE A 755 4.66 -17.16 -87.75
C ILE A 755 3.44 -17.63 -86.93
N GLY A 756 2.25 -17.11 -87.23
CA GLY A 756 1.01 -17.50 -86.58
C GLY A 756 0.68 -18.99 -86.79
N LEU A 757 0.39 -19.70 -85.71
CA LEU A 757 -0.08 -21.10 -85.75
C LEU A 757 -1.55 -21.17 -86.16
N ALA A 758 -2.05 -22.39 -86.36
CA ALA A 758 -3.46 -22.60 -86.68
C ALA A 758 -4.38 -21.95 -85.63
N GLY A 759 -5.33 -21.13 -86.09
CA GLY A 759 -6.28 -20.39 -85.25
C GLY A 759 -5.78 -19.08 -84.66
N ASN A 760 -4.54 -18.63 -84.94
CA ASN A 760 -4.02 -17.34 -84.48
C ASN A 760 -4.74 -16.15 -85.16
N LYS A 761 -4.91 -15.04 -84.44
CA LYS A 761 -5.68 -13.88 -84.93
C LYS A 761 -4.79 -12.69 -85.29
N CYS A 762 -5.08 -12.08 -86.44
CA CYS A 762 -4.48 -10.82 -86.85
C CYS A 762 -5.18 -9.64 -86.17
N LEU A 763 -4.40 -8.59 -85.89
CA LEU A 763 -4.95 -7.33 -85.41
C LEU A 763 -5.50 -6.51 -86.61
N VAL A 764 -6.74 -6.78 -87.00
CA VAL A 764 -7.45 -6.02 -88.05
C VAL A 764 -8.35 -4.99 -87.39
N GLU A 765 -7.76 -3.88 -86.98
CA GLU A 765 -8.48 -2.82 -86.28
C GLU A 765 -9.62 -2.26 -87.14
N CYS A 766 -10.80 -2.17 -86.55
CA CYS A 766 -11.98 -1.59 -87.18
C CYS A 766 -12.33 -2.23 -88.54
N SER A 767 -12.01 -3.53 -88.72
CA SER A 767 -12.31 -4.31 -89.93
C SER A 767 -11.85 -3.66 -91.24
N ASN A 768 -10.79 -2.84 -91.20
CA ASN A 768 -10.36 -2.00 -92.32
C ASN A 768 -11.45 -1.05 -92.88
N ARG A 769 -12.51 -0.80 -92.10
CA ARG A 769 -13.69 0.00 -92.44
C ARG A 769 -13.98 1.10 -91.43
N GLY A 770 -12.96 1.51 -90.68
CA GLY A 770 -13.03 2.68 -89.80
C GLY A 770 -11.65 3.16 -89.37
N VAL A 771 -11.62 4.29 -88.69
CA VAL A 771 -10.41 4.85 -88.07
C VAL A 771 -10.42 4.55 -86.57
N CYS A 772 -9.31 4.05 -86.04
CA CYS A 772 -9.16 3.81 -84.62
C CYS A 772 -8.86 5.10 -83.84
N HIS A 773 -9.63 5.38 -82.79
CA HIS A 773 -9.31 6.43 -81.82
C HIS A 773 -8.48 5.86 -80.66
N TYR A 774 -7.16 5.86 -80.81
CA TYR A 774 -6.23 5.14 -79.92
C TYR A 774 -6.26 5.57 -78.44
N LYS A 775 -6.79 6.75 -78.07
CA LYS A 775 -6.94 7.13 -76.66
C LYS A 775 -8.09 6.40 -75.96
N THR A 776 -9.13 6.04 -76.71
CA THR A 776 -10.33 5.36 -76.19
C THR A 776 -10.38 3.89 -76.59
N GLY A 777 -9.65 3.50 -77.65
CA GLY A 777 -9.72 2.18 -78.26
C GLY A 777 -11.08 1.92 -78.89
N THR A 778 -11.69 2.94 -79.52
CA THR A 778 -13.00 2.83 -80.17
C THR A 778 -12.90 3.14 -81.65
N CYS A 779 -13.62 2.39 -82.47
CA CYS A 779 -13.68 2.57 -83.91
C CYS A 779 -14.65 3.68 -84.33
N ILE A 780 -14.24 4.50 -85.29
CA ILE A 780 -15.09 5.44 -86.01
C ILE A 780 -15.28 4.88 -87.41
N CYS A 781 -16.43 4.28 -87.69
CA CYS A 781 -16.69 3.59 -88.95
C CYS A 781 -16.82 4.56 -90.12
N PHE A 782 -16.33 4.15 -91.29
CA PHE A 782 -16.58 4.84 -92.55
C PHE A 782 -18.06 4.75 -92.91
N GLN A 783 -18.51 5.66 -93.77
CA GLN A 783 -19.90 5.68 -94.23
C GLN A 783 -20.29 4.33 -94.87
N GLY A 784 -21.45 3.81 -94.49
CA GLY A 784 -21.95 2.51 -94.96
C GLY A 784 -21.53 1.30 -94.09
N TYR A 785 -20.74 1.52 -93.04
CA TYR A 785 -20.29 0.47 -92.13
C TYR A 785 -20.69 0.77 -90.69
N THR A 786 -21.09 -0.28 -89.97
CA THR A 786 -21.54 -0.21 -88.57
C THR A 786 -21.02 -1.41 -87.78
N GLY A 787 -21.31 -1.43 -86.48
CA GLY A 787 -20.83 -2.46 -85.56
C GLY A 787 -19.63 -2.01 -84.71
N TYR A 788 -19.35 -2.75 -83.64
CA TYR A 788 -18.30 -2.42 -82.67
C TYR A 788 -16.90 -2.32 -83.27
N ALA A 789 -16.64 -3.10 -84.33
CA ALA A 789 -15.40 -3.09 -85.10
C ALA A 789 -15.64 -2.70 -86.57
N CYS A 790 -16.76 -2.04 -86.91
CA CYS A 790 -17.12 -1.70 -88.31
C CYS A 790 -17.24 -2.91 -89.25
N GLN A 791 -17.52 -4.09 -88.69
CA GLN A 791 -17.54 -5.37 -89.39
C GLN A 791 -18.86 -5.64 -90.14
N THR A 792 -19.83 -4.71 -90.10
CA THR A 792 -21.16 -4.91 -90.67
C THR A 792 -21.42 -3.86 -91.74
N ARG A 793 -21.79 -4.31 -92.94
CA ARG A 793 -22.27 -3.42 -94.00
C ARG A 793 -23.71 -3.02 -93.70
N ASP A 794 -23.98 -1.72 -93.66
CA ASP A 794 -25.34 -1.21 -93.50
C ASP A 794 -26.05 -1.23 -94.86
N GLU A 795 -26.92 -2.21 -95.08
CA GLU A 795 -27.63 -2.40 -96.35
C GLU A 795 -28.69 -1.31 -96.63
N LEU A 796 -28.97 -0.43 -95.66
CA LEU A 796 -29.86 0.72 -95.82
C LEU A 796 -29.11 2.02 -96.20
N ALA A 797 -27.78 2.00 -96.17
CA ALA A 797 -26.92 3.12 -96.57
C ALA A 797 -26.49 2.95 -98.05
N LYS A 798 -27.41 3.23 -98.98
CA LYS A 798 -27.06 3.53 -100.38
C LYS A 798 -26.90 5.02 -100.61
#